data_AF-A0A7M7MW59-F1
#
_entry.id   AF-A0A7M7MW59-F1
#
_cell.length_a   1.000
_cell.length_b   1.000
_cell.length_c   1.000
_cell.angle_alpha   90.00
_cell.angle_beta   90.00
_cell.angle_gamma   90.00
#
_symmetry.space_group_name_H-M   'P 1'
#
loop_
_entity.id
_entity.type
_entity.pdbx_description
1 polymer ?
#
loop_
_entity_poly.entity_id
_entity_poly.type
_entity_poly.pdbx_seq_one_letter_code
_entity_poly.pdbx_strand_id
1 'polypeptide(L)'
;MGELNVCFQIDTDNRENFPSAAAFQTFKNQRDTFYEIFRIWEKNHSVPGWNFQIALGSKIRTMLTLHNDAINYYHFARLFKSQLLISCIQNRQQTEIEDDENISFLKALKHENPKKLNQLQKRLVTPQPSKNQVTEPSFPGVQEFFKDFILFAFNPIFYVHLENCLIHEIMELNDTQFNNSEIEDSETIVDEQTQQNFIICLCSLRLLAKVLGLLVSLPYRSESNNFKELIATQVEIRTKVVPAINLHLCLHNAIASGKLSLTVPWIVKYLAMMDTVSLRLPYYKQTLELLYYIYKVVNHFDFSASDSFISQQTAILLKSTLCWLFELSNVPKDFYLTWQEIYKVKELRNLKQLDKQYVQKNILLGEPTVSITSTKCNLDKLDIINERTLRICCPLVGLNVSVSNSNANLNNYNSNKHITPVSSQLHKSAKSAGIKHLELKLEEAFFGGQPASTRKTVDFVSERVASTCVKHICNTLLMSSREMNLNIFREILEKKQIERQPEKIGDLLRNITDFKAFISTHMNALATNMSKELKDQCEASIPGICELRVTKCMESLLAEDSLTSVKEMCTKIATRLAMERIHQWIQSHIVGGSLFIKDMELELNRFLKNNAPLHPIEEKKHNPNAMSPTTITDNLREFIWIILDNGSDSLTITMVLTVLDNLYQTLNERADLVVGPEKVLYSLSIDFALFLVAYRSDLFTLKVQEKFIKVWAMSRYKALELDSSINRILSSRNVMLLAQPEKEEVWIVFGKFINKLIKKNVLDIDNFSDQCVALFRQNWPVPILKRLSKCLMEVITDFKASDETTEKVKYLLGWIAETYNEIEFCDNYNSID
;
A
#
# COMPACT_ATOMS: atom_id res chain seq x y z
N MET A 1 1.55 8.43 -38.97
CA MET A 1 1.62 8.09 -37.55
C MET A 1 1.36 6.60 -37.44
N GLY A 2 2.29 5.80 -36.90
CA GLY A 2 2.02 4.40 -36.62
C GLY A 2 1.58 4.27 -35.17
N GLU A 3 0.30 3.97 -34.93
CA GLU A 3 -0.21 3.73 -33.58
C GLU A 3 0.45 2.52 -32.93
N LEU A 4 0.69 2.63 -31.63
CA LEU A 4 1.19 1.57 -30.76
C LEU A 4 0.13 0.47 -30.64
N ASN A 5 0.21 -0.57 -31.47
CA ASN A 5 -0.52 -1.82 -31.27
C ASN A 5 0.12 -2.62 -30.14
N VAL A 6 -0.66 -3.35 -29.34
CA VAL A 6 -0.13 -4.34 -28.40
C VAL A 6 0.77 -5.32 -29.16
N CYS A 7 2.06 -5.31 -28.84
CA CYS A 7 3.01 -6.26 -29.40
C CYS A 7 2.68 -7.68 -28.95
N PHE A 8 2.91 -8.64 -29.84
CA PHE A 8 2.82 -10.06 -29.50
C PHE A 8 3.78 -10.39 -28.36
N GLN A 9 3.26 -10.90 -27.24
CA GLN A 9 4.06 -11.27 -26.09
C GLN A 9 4.39 -12.76 -26.17
N ILE A 10 5.66 -13.10 -26.39
CA ILE A 10 6.08 -14.50 -26.58
C ILE A 10 5.70 -15.37 -25.37
N ASP A 11 5.76 -14.83 -24.15
CA ASP A 11 5.50 -15.60 -22.94
C ASP A 11 4.02 -15.92 -22.74
N THR A 12 3.13 -15.04 -23.22
CA THR A 12 1.70 -15.10 -22.89
C THR A 12 0.81 -15.38 -24.11
N ASP A 13 1.31 -15.20 -25.34
CA ASP A 13 0.60 -15.43 -26.59
C ASP A 13 1.23 -16.57 -27.42
N ASN A 14 2.04 -17.45 -26.82
CA ASN A 14 2.57 -18.63 -27.50
C ASN A 14 1.54 -19.78 -27.61
N ARG A 15 1.85 -20.78 -28.43
CA ARG A 15 1.01 -21.96 -28.67
C ARG A 15 0.73 -22.76 -27.39
N GLU A 16 1.62 -22.77 -26.41
CA GLU A 16 1.52 -23.59 -25.19
C GLU A 16 0.37 -23.10 -24.29
N ASN A 17 0.02 -21.81 -24.37
CA ASN A 17 -1.09 -21.23 -23.61
C ASN A 17 -2.48 -21.50 -24.22
N PHE A 18 -2.58 -22.28 -25.30
CA PHE A 18 -3.85 -22.62 -25.94
C PHE A 18 -4.12 -24.13 -25.90
N PRO A 19 -5.40 -24.56 -25.82
CA PRO A 19 -5.75 -25.97 -25.75
C PRO A 19 -5.45 -26.71 -27.06
N SER A 20 -5.49 -26.00 -28.21
CA SER A 20 -5.26 -26.58 -29.52
C SER A 20 -4.59 -25.61 -30.49
N ALA A 21 -3.98 -26.14 -31.56
CA ALA A 21 -3.37 -25.31 -32.61
C ALA A 21 -4.44 -24.50 -33.36
N ALA A 22 -5.65 -25.06 -33.48
CA ALA A 22 -6.80 -24.36 -34.03
C ALA A 22 -7.21 -23.17 -33.14
N ALA A 23 -7.29 -23.36 -31.82
CA ALA A 23 -7.60 -22.29 -30.87
C ALA A 23 -6.60 -21.12 -30.95
N PHE A 24 -5.30 -21.46 -31.03
CA PHE A 24 -4.23 -20.47 -31.21
C PHE A 24 -4.35 -19.70 -32.54
N GLN A 25 -4.58 -20.42 -33.65
CA GLN A 25 -4.73 -19.79 -34.95
C GLN A 25 -5.97 -18.90 -35.02
N THR A 26 -7.07 -19.33 -34.40
CA THR A 26 -8.29 -18.52 -34.32
C THR A 26 -8.09 -17.28 -33.48
N PHE A 27 -7.33 -17.35 -32.36
CA PHE A 27 -7.00 -16.16 -31.59
C PHE A 27 -6.20 -15.13 -32.41
N LYS A 28 -5.23 -15.56 -33.23
CA LYS A 28 -4.53 -14.66 -34.15
C LYS A 28 -5.50 -13.96 -35.10
N ASN A 29 -6.43 -14.71 -35.68
CA ASN A 29 -7.46 -14.15 -36.55
C ASN A 29 -8.36 -13.15 -35.79
N GLN A 30 -8.75 -13.46 -34.55
CA GLN A 30 -9.52 -12.55 -33.69
C GLN A 30 -8.75 -11.25 -33.43
N ARG A 31 -7.48 -11.34 -33.05
CA ARG A 31 -6.60 -10.19 -32.83
C ARG A 31 -6.47 -9.33 -34.09
N ASP A 32 -6.17 -9.94 -35.22
CA ASP A 32 -5.96 -9.22 -36.48
C ASP A 32 -7.25 -8.54 -36.94
N THR A 33 -8.40 -9.21 -36.77
CA THR A 33 -9.73 -8.64 -37.04
C THR A 33 -10.06 -7.48 -36.10
N PHE A 34 -9.68 -7.56 -34.81
CA PHE A 34 -9.86 -6.47 -33.85
C PHE A 34 -9.09 -5.21 -34.26
N TYR A 35 -7.83 -5.36 -34.68
CA TYR A 35 -7.05 -4.23 -35.18
C TYR A 35 -7.57 -3.68 -36.49
N GLU A 36 -8.12 -4.52 -37.35
CA GLU A 36 -8.79 -4.05 -38.56
C GLU A 36 -10.04 -3.22 -38.23
N ILE A 37 -10.88 -3.68 -37.29
CA ILE A 37 -12.04 -2.95 -36.77
C ILE A 37 -11.60 -1.59 -36.20
N PHE A 38 -10.51 -1.57 -35.43
CA PHE A 38 -9.98 -0.36 -34.83
C PHE A 38 -9.52 0.67 -35.88
N ARG A 39 -8.73 0.24 -36.87
CA ARG A 39 -8.27 1.11 -37.98
C ARG A 39 -9.43 1.65 -38.83
N ILE A 40 -10.45 0.84 -39.06
CA ILE A 40 -11.65 1.29 -39.78
C ILE A 40 -12.36 2.39 -38.99
N TRP A 41 -12.45 2.26 -37.67
CA TRP A 41 -13.01 3.31 -36.82
C TRP A 41 -12.15 4.57 -36.85
N GLU A 42 -10.84 4.47 -36.63
CA GLU A 42 -9.91 5.63 -36.64
C GLU A 42 -10.01 6.44 -37.92
N LYS A 43 -10.11 5.77 -39.07
CA LYS A 43 -10.22 6.44 -40.37
C LYS A 43 -11.56 7.13 -40.63
N ASN A 44 -12.66 6.60 -40.10
CA ASN A 44 -14.01 6.97 -40.55
C ASN A 44 -14.93 7.58 -39.49
N HIS A 45 -14.62 7.47 -38.18
CA HIS A 45 -15.52 7.89 -37.11
C HIS A 45 -15.89 9.39 -37.14
N SER A 46 -15.02 10.23 -37.72
CA SER A 46 -15.24 11.67 -37.89
C SER A 46 -16.01 12.02 -39.18
N VAL A 47 -16.38 11.05 -40.03
CA VAL A 47 -17.07 11.28 -41.30
C VAL A 47 -18.58 11.50 -41.05
N PRO A 48 -19.21 12.55 -41.63
CA PRO A 48 -20.64 12.79 -41.49
C PRO A 48 -21.47 11.59 -41.96
N GLY A 49 -22.45 11.16 -41.14
CA GLY A 49 -23.30 9.99 -41.44
C GLY A 49 -22.68 8.65 -41.03
N TRP A 50 -21.49 8.62 -40.44
CA TRP A 50 -20.91 7.42 -39.86
C TRP A 50 -21.81 6.86 -38.74
N ASN A 51 -22.00 5.54 -38.76
CA ASN A 51 -22.70 4.81 -37.71
C ASN A 51 -21.91 3.56 -37.32
N PHE A 52 -21.47 3.51 -36.06
CA PHE A 52 -20.62 2.43 -35.55
C PHE A 52 -21.28 1.06 -35.67
N GLN A 53 -22.56 0.95 -35.30
CA GLN A 53 -23.30 -0.30 -35.31
C GLN A 53 -23.39 -0.89 -36.73
N ILE A 54 -23.71 -0.05 -37.71
CA ILE A 54 -23.88 -0.45 -39.11
C ILE A 54 -22.53 -0.87 -39.70
N ALA A 55 -21.47 -0.10 -39.44
CA ALA A 55 -20.17 -0.35 -40.04
C ALA A 55 -19.41 -1.53 -39.40
N LEU A 56 -19.46 -1.67 -38.07
CA LEU A 56 -18.57 -2.57 -37.32
C LEU A 56 -19.30 -3.62 -36.48
N GLY A 57 -20.59 -3.42 -36.16
CA GLY A 57 -21.30 -4.28 -35.21
C GLY A 57 -21.36 -5.75 -35.61
N SER A 58 -21.65 -6.06 -36.89
CA SER A 58 -21.68 -7.45 -37.37
C SER A 58 -20.29 -8.11 -37.34
N LYS A 59 -19.25 -7.34 -37.66
CA LYS A 59 -17.86 -7.79 -37.67
C LYS A 59 -17.36 -8.13 -36.27
N ILE A 60 -17.68 -7.29 -35.28
CA ILE A 60 -17.39 -7.53 -33.86
C ILE A 60 -18.01 -8.84 -33.39
N ARG A 61 -19.32 -9.04 -33.63
CA ARG A 61 -20.02 -10.25 -33.21
C ARG A 61 -19.47 -11.51 -33.85
N THR A 62 -19.17 -11.45 -35.14
CA THR A 62 -18.60 -12.58 -35.89
C THR A 62 -17.22 -12.94 -35.33
N MET A 63 -16.36 -11.93 -35.10
CA MET A 63 -15.04 -12.13 -34.53
C MET A 63 -15.08 -12.79 -33.14
N LEU A 64 -15.96 -12.31 -32.24
CA LEU A 64 -16.10 -12.85 -30.89
C LEU A 64 -16.66 -14.28 -30.85
N THR A 65 -17.30 -14.75 -31.93
CA THR A 65 -17.89 -16.08 -32.04
C THR A 65 -17.08 -17.04 -32.92
N LEU A 66 -15.91 -16.61 -33.43
CA LEU A 66 -15.00 -17.46 -34.22
C LEU A 66 -14.54 -18.71 -33.47
N HIS A 67 -14.37 -18.63 -32.15
CA HIS A 67 -14.06 -19.77 -31.30
C HIS A 67 -14.64 -19.54 -29.90
N ASN A 68 -15.59 -20.39 -29.51
CA ASN A 68 -16.26 -20.30 -28.21
C ASN A 68 -15.51 -21.15 -27.18
N ASP A 69 -14.36 -20.65 -26.72
CA ASP A 69 -13.56 -21.29 -25.68
C ASP A 69 -13.11 -20.25 -24.64
N ALA A 70 -13.13 -20.65 -23.36
CA ALA A 70 -12.81 -19.76 -22.25
C ALA A 70 -11.40 -19.18 -22.33
N ILE A 71 -10.43 -19.95 -22.85
CA ILE A 71 -9.04 -19.52 -23.01
C ILE A 71 -8.95 -18.42 -24.08
N ASN A 72 -9.61 -18.62 -25.23
CA ASN A 72 -9.68 -17.59 -26.29
C ASN A 72 -10.35 -16.29 -25.80
N TYR A 73 -11.45 -16.39 -25.05
CA TYR A 73 -12.10 -15.21 -24.47
C TYR A 73 -11.21 -14.51 -23.45
N TYR A 74 -10.49 -15.25 -22.60
CA TYR A 74 -9.52 -14.68 -21.68
C TYR A 74 -8.39 -13.92 -22.40
N HIS A 75 -7.75 -14.54 -23.40
CA HIS A 75 -6.70 -13.87 -24.17
C HIS A 75 -7.23 -12.64 -24.91
N PHE A 76 -8.44 -12.71 -25.47
CA PHE A 76 -9.06 -11.58 -26.14
C PHE A 76 -9.42 -10.45 -25.17
N ALA A 77 -9.98 -10.76 -24.00
CA ALA A 77 -10.26 -9.78 -22.95
C ALA A 77 -8.97 -9.08 -22.47
N ARG A 78 -7.89 -9.84 -22.29
CA ARG A 78 -6.56 -9.30 -21.94
C ARG A 78 -6.03 -8.36 -23.03
N LEU A 79 -6.11 -8.75 -24.30
CA LEU A 79 -5.73 -7.91 -25.45
C LEU A 79 -6.55 -6.61 -25.47
N PHE A 80 -7.87 -6.71 -25.33
CA PHE A 80 -8.78 -5.57 -25.32
C PHE A 80 -8.43 -4.58 -24.21
N LYS A 81 -8.22 -5.07 -22.98
CA LYS A 81 -7.77 -4.26 -21.83
C LYS A 81 -6.43 -3.58 -22.11
N SER A 82 -5.43 -4.31 -22.59
CA SER A 82 -4.11 -3.75 -22.87
C SER A 82 -4.16 -2.68 -23.95
N GLN A 83 -4.93 -2.90 -25.04
CA GLN A 83 -5.09 -1.90 -26.08
C GLN A 83 -5.84 -0.66 -25.57
N LEU A 84 -6.86 -0.84 -24.73
CA LEU A 84 -7.58 0.28 -24.08
C LEU A 84 -6.61 1.19 -23.32
N LEU A 85 -5.71 0.62 -22.51
CA LEU A 85 -4.73 1.40 -21.74
C LEU A 85 -3.71 2.10 -22.64
N ILE A 86 -3.14 1.39 -23.63
CA ILE A 86 -2.15 1.97 -24.56
C ILE A 86 -2.76 3.15 -25.33
N SER A 87 -3.91 2.92 -25.97
CA SER A 87 -4.57 3.92 -26.81
C SER A 87 -5.04 5.15 -26.03
N CYS A 88 -5.44 4.99 -24.75
CA CYS A 88 -6.03 6.09 -23.99
C CYS A 88 -5.04 6.81 -23.04
N ILE A 89 -3.99 6.13 -22.58
CA ILE A 89 -3.06 6.67 -21.57
C ILE A 89 -1.68 6.99 -22.20
N GLN A 90 -1.10 6.08 -22.98
CA GLN A 90 0.24 6.27 -23.54
C GLN A 90 0.25 7.28 -24.70
N ASN A 91 -0.75 7.23 -25.60
CA ASN A 91 -0.87 8.23 -26.68
C ASN A 91 -1.11 9.65 -26.15
N ARG A 92 -1.80 9.79 -25.02
CA ARG A 92 -2.08 11.08 -24.39
C ARG A 92 -0.80 11.80 -23.93
N GLN A 93 0.22 11.05 -23.50
CA GLN A 93 1.51 11.63 -23.13
C GLN A 93 2.26 12.19 -24.35
N GLN A 94 2.09 11.60 -25.54
CA GLN A 94 2.71 12.10 -26.78
C GLN A 94 2.00 13.36 -27.30
N THR A 95 0.67 13.40 -27.26
CA THR A 95 -0.11 14.59 -27.67
C THR A 95 0.07 15.76 -26.70
N GLU A 96 0.28 15.51 -25.41
CA GLU A 96 0.49 16.57 -24.41
C GLU A 96 1.88 17.24 -24.51
N ILE A 97 2.91 16.57 -25.04
CA ILE A 97 4.20 17.21 -25.38
C ILE A 97 3.99 18.26 -26.49
N GLU A 98 3.17 17.93 -27.49
CA GLU A 98 2.81 18.87 -28.57
C GLU A 98 1.93 20.02 -28.06
N ASP A 99 1.04 19.76 -27.09
CA ASP A 99 0.19 20.80 -26.48
C ASP A 99 0.96 21.75 -25.55
N ASP A 100 1.97 21.29 -24.80
CA ASP A 100 2.80 22.18 -23.98
C ASP A 100 3.67 23.12 -24.85
N GLU A 101 4.16 22.63 -26.00
CA GLU A 101 4.79 23.47 -27.03
C GLU A 101 3.80 24.50 -27.59
N ASN A 102 2.56 24.10 -27.92
CA ASN A 102 1.50 25.00 -28.38
C ASN A 102 1.06 26.01 -27.31
N ILE A 103 1.00 25.62 -26.04
CA ILE A 103 0.70 26.52 -24.91
C ILE A 103 1.85 27.50 -24.69
N SER A 104 3.10 27.09 -24.87
CA SER A 104 4.25 27.99 -24.84
C SER A 104 4.17 29.04 -25.95
N PHE A 105 3.75 28.64 -27.16
CA PHE A 105 3.50 29.51 -28.31
C PHE A 105 2.33 30.49 -28.07
N LEU A 106 1.22 30.01 -27.48
CA LEU A 106 0.08 30.85 -27.08
C LEU A 106 0.43 31.84 -25.96
N LYS A 107 1.30 31.45 -25.02
CA LYS A 107 1.85 32.35 -23.99
C LYS A 107 2.76 33.41 -24.62
N ALA A 108 3.58 33.07 -25.61
CA ALA A 108 4.39 34.03 -26.36
C ALA A 108 3.51 35.04 -27.14
N LEU A 109 2.45 34.57 -27.81
CA LEU A 109 1.46 35.40 -28.50
C LEU A 109 0.69 36.34 -27.57
N LYS A 110 0.48 35.95 -26.30
CA LYS A 110 -0.17 36.78 -25.27
C LYS A 110 0.65 38.04 -24.94
N HIS A 111 1.97 37.96 -25.06
CA HIS A 111 2.88 39.09 -24.84
C HIS A 111 2.99 40.01 -26.05
N GLU A 112 2.82 39.50 -27.27
CA GLU A 112 2.92 40.33 -28.49
C GLU A 112 1.62 41.03 -28.88
N ASN A 113 0.45 40.38 -28.76
CA ASN A 113 -0.80 41.00 -29.22
C ASN A 113 -2.07 40.53 -28.46
N PRO A 114 -2.30 41.02 -27.23
CA PRO A 114 -3.34 40.53 -26.33
C PRO A 114 -4.77 40.75 -26.86
N LYS A 115 -4.98 41.75 -27.74
CA LYS A 115 -6.28 42.03 -28.36
C LYS A 115 -6.64 40.99 -29.44
N LYS A 116 -5.66 40.58 -30.23
CA LYS A 116 -5.83 39.58 -31.31
C LYS A 116 -6.05 38.19 -30.73
N LEU A 117 -5.34 37.84 -29.65
CA LEU A 117 -5.57 36.61 -28.88
C LEU A 117 -6.99 36.56 -28.29
N ASN A 118 -7.47 37.66 -27.70
CA ASN A 118 -8.86 37.74 -27.21
C ASN A 118 -9.90 37.61 -28.33
N GLN A 119 -9.64 38.17 -29.52
CA GLN A 119 -10.52 38.00 -30.67
C GLN A 119 -10.45 36.57 -31.25
N LEU A 120 -9.28 35.93 -31.24
CA LEU A 120 -9.10 34.54 -31.65
C LEU A 120 -9.81 33.59 -30.68
N GLN A 121 -9.67 33.82 -29.37
CA GLN A 121 -10.35 33.08 -28.31
C GLN A 121 -11.88 33.25 -28.42
N LYS A 122 -12.37 34.45 -28.75
CA LYS A 122 -13.79 34.69 -29.04
C LYS A 122 -14.28 34.04 -30.36
N ARG A 123 -13.38 33.72 -31.30
CA ARG A 123 -13.71 33.05 -32.57
C ARG A 123 -13.61 31.53 -32.50
N LEU A 124 -12.72 31.02 -31.65
CA LEU A 124 -12.46 29.59 -31.45
C LEU A 124 -13.42 28.94 -30.44
N VAL A 125 -14.02 29.73 -29.55
CA VAL A 125 -15.05 29.26 -28.63
C VAL A 125 -16.39 29.37 -29.35
N THR A 126 -16.86 28.26 -29.94
CA THR A 126 -18.30 28.03 -30.12
C THR A 126 -18.94 28.27 -28.75
N PRO A 127 -20.01 29.08 -28.61
CA PRO A 127 -20.62 29.31 -27.31
C PRO A 127 -21.08 27.97 -26.74
N GLN A 128 -20.29 27.38 -25.86
CA GLN A 128 -20.71 26.24 -25.08
C GLN A 128 -21.93 26.71 -24.28
N PRO A 129 -23.01 25.92 -24.23
CA PRO A 129 -24.23 26.34 -23.58
C PRO A 129 -23.91 26.79 -22.15
N SER A 130 -24.04 28.09 -21.94
CA SER A 130 -23.95 28.73 -20.64
C SER A 130 -25.12 28.23 -19.80
N LYS A 131 -24.90 27.16 -19.03
CA LYS A 131 -25.75 26.74 -17.93
C LYS A 131 -24.98 25.73 -17.10
N ASN A 132 -25.15 25.84 -15.78
CA ASN A 132 -24.70 24.92 -14.74
C ASN A 132 -25.19 23.47 -14.99
N GLN A 133 -24.73 22.80 -16.04
CA GLN A 133 -25.02 21.39 -16.31
C GLN A 133 -23.88 20.56 -15.71
N VAL A 134 -24.24 19.76 -14.70
CA VAL A 134 -23.35 18.75 -14.13
C VAL A 134 -22.83 17.88 -15.28
N THR A 135 -21.51 17.78 -15.43
CA THR A 135 -20.90 17.03 -16.53
C THR A 135 -21.13 15.52 -16.31
N GLU A 136 -21.98 14.92 -17.13
CA GLU A 136 -22.21 13.46 -17.10
C GLU A 136 -20.94 12.68 -17.48
N PRO A 137 -20.79 11.42 -17.00
CA PRO A 137 -19.64 10.60 -17.34
C PRO A 137 -19.61 10.24 -18.84
N SER A 138 -18.73 10.89 -19.60
CA SER A 138 -18.57 10.71 -21.05
C SER A 138 -17.26 10.02 -21.42
N PHE A 139 -17.20 9.27 -22.53
CA PHE A 139 -15.99 8.59 -23.05
C PHE A 139 -15.38 9.41 -24.19
N PRO A 140 -14.40 10.30 -23.92
CA PRO A 140 -13.83 11.18 -24.94
C PRO A 140 -12.82 10.49 -25.86
N GLY A 141 -12.74 10.95 -27.11
CA GLY A 141 -11.74 10.53 -28.09
C GLY A 141 -11.77 9.01 -28.30
N VAL A 142 -10.60 8.37 -28.25
CA VAL A 142 -10.45 6.93 -28.50
C VAL A 142 -11.21 6.07 -27.47
N GLN A 143 -11.58 6.60 -26.30
CA GLN A 143 -12.43 5.86 -25.35
C GLN A 143 -13.81 5.52 -25.93
N GLU A 144 -14.32 6.31 -26.88
CA GLU A 144 -15.60 6.08 -27.56
C GLU A 144 -15.60 4.74 -28.32
N PHE A 145 -14.49 4.41 -29.00
CA PHE A 145 -14.33 3.13 -29.68
C PHE A 145 -14.59 1.95 -28.75
N PHE A 146 -13.94 1.93 -27.59
CA PHE A 146 -14.03 0.82 -26.64
C PHE A 146 -15.42 0.73 -26.01
N LYS A 147 -16.03 1.88 -25.69
CA LYS A 147 -17.41 1.95 -25.21
C LYS A 147 -18.36 1.34 -26.25
N ASP A 148 -18.30 1.79 -27.50
CA ASP A 148 -19.21 1.33 -28.55
C ASP A 148 -18.93 -0.13 -28.92
N PHE A 149 -17.67 -0.57 -28.89
CA PHE A 149 -17.33 -1.97 -29.04
C PHE A 149 -18.05 -2.84 -28.01
N ILE A 150 -18.02 -2.46 -26.72
CA ILE A 150 -18.73 -3.19 -25.66
C ILE A 150 -20.23 -3.18 -25.89
N LEU A 151 -20.82 -2.02 -26.24
CA LEU A 151 -22.25 -1.90 -26.49
C LEU A 151 -22.74 -2.76 -27.65
N PHE A 152 -21.93 -2.95 -28.69
CA PHE A 152 -22.32 -3.72 -29.89
C PHE A 152 -21.73 -5.13 -29.96
N ALA A 153 -20.97 -5.55 -28.94
CA ALA A 153 -20.41 -6.90 -28.84
C ALA A 153 -21.48 -7.98 -28.64
N PHE A 154 -22.54 -7.69 -27.89
CA PHE A 154 -23.65 -8.60 -27.57
C PHE A 154 -23.20 -10.05 -27.26
N ASN A 155 -22.13 -10.18 -26.48
CA ASN A 155 -21.55 -11.48 -26.13
C ASN A 155 -21.36 -11.56 -24.61
N PRO A 156 -22.27 -12.25 -23.88
CA PRO A 156 -22.19 -12.38 -22.43
C PRO A 156 -20.93 -13.08 -21.93
N ILE A 157 -20.41 -14.05 -22.70
CA ILE A 157 -19.20 -14.80 -22.33
C ILE A 157 -18.00 -13.83 -22.32
N PHE A 158 -17.85 -13.05 -23.39
CA PHE A 158 -16.84 -11.99 -23.46
C PHE A 158 -16.98 -10.98 -22.32
N TYR A 159 -18.20 -10.58 -21.95
CA TYR A 159 -18.42 -9.64 -20.84
C TYR A 159 -17.91 -10.19 -19.51
N VAL A 160 -18.18 -11.46 -19.17
CA VAL A 160 -17.68 -12.07 -17.93
C VAL A 160 -16.14 -12.12 -17.91
N HIS A 161 -15.51 -12.52 -19.02
CA HIS A 161 -14.05 -12.55 -19.09
C HIS A 161 -13.43 -11.15 -19.03
N LEU A 162 -14.05 -10.17 -19.69
CA LEU A 162 -13.62 -8.77 -19.62
C LEU A 162 -13.76 -8.20 -18.21
N GLU A 163 -14.88 -8.46 -17.54
CA GLU A 163 -15.12 -8.07 -16.15
C GLU A 163 -14.01 -8.60 -15.23
N ASN A 164 -13.72 -9.90 -15.30
CA ASN A 164 -12.66 -10.52 -14.49
C ASN A 164 -11.28 -9.92 -14.78
N CYS A 165 -10.94 -9.69 -16.05
CA CYS A 165 -9.68 -9.06 -16.44
C CYS A 165 -9.56 -7.62 -15.94
N LEU A 166 -10.65 -6.84 -15.97
CA LEU A 166 -10.67 -5.47 -15.46
C LEU A 166 -10.54 -5.44 -13.94
N ILE A 167 -11.26 -6.31 -13.22
CA ILE A 167 -11.20 -6.39 -11.75
C ILE A 167 -9.78 -6.75 -11.30
N HIS A 168 -9.17 -7.78 -11.90
CA HIS A 168 -7.79 -8.18 -11.58
C HIS A 168 -6.81 -7.00 -11.71
N GLU A 169 -6.84 -6.31 -12.86
CA GLU A 169 -5.94 -5.17 -13.11
C GLU A 169 -6.22 -4.00 -12.16
N ILE A 170 -7.50 -3.71 -11.86
CA ILE A 170 -7.85 -2.65 -10.91
C ILE A 170 -7.29 -2.97 -9.53
N MET A 171 -7.37 -4.21 -9.06
CA MET A 171 -6.82 -4.61 -7.77
C MET A 171 -5.29 -4.49 -7.75
N GLU A 172 -4.59 -5.01 -8.76
CA GLU A 172 -3.14 -4.88 -8.86
C GLU A 172 -2.68 -3.41 -8.86
N LEU A 173 -3.34 -2.56 -9.64
CA LEU A 173 -3.01 -1.14 -9.69
C LEU A 173 -3.33 -0.44 -8.36
N ASN A 174 -4.44 -0.78 -7.70
CA ASN A 174 -4.82 -0.20 -6.40
C ASN A 174 -3.84 -0.56 -5.28
N ASP A 175 -3.23 -1.75 -5.34
CA ASP A 175 -2.26 -2.23 -4.37
C ASP A 175 -0.84 -1.69 -4.59
N THR A 176 -0.61 -0.99 -5.71
CA THR A 176 0.66 -0.31 -6.02
C THR A 176 1.11 0.58 -4.86
N GLN A 177 2.41 0.51 -4.55
CA GLN A 177 3.05 1.35 -3.54
C GLN A 177 3.83 2.47 -4.23
N PHE A 178 3.70 3.69 -3.72
CA PHE A 178 4.48 4.84 -4.14
C PHE A 178 5.37 5.20 -2.96
N ASN A 179 6.67 4.94 -3.08
CA ASN A 179 7.61 5.20 -2.00
C ASN A 179 8.04 6.68 -2.05
N ASN A 180 8.36 7.25 -0.88
CA ASN A 180 9.12 8.48 -0.81
C ASN A 180 10.52 8.24 -1.37
N SER A 181 11.21 9.32 -1.76
CA SER A 181 12.68 9.26 -1.84
C SER A 181 13.21 8.65 -0.54
N GLU A 182 14.30 7.88 -0.59
CA GLU A 182 14.90 7.23 0.61
C GLU A 182 15.47 8.22 1.65
N ILE A 183 15.06 9.49 1.56
CA ILE A 183 15.36 10.62 2.43
C ILE A 183 14.29 10.64 3.53
N GLU A 184 14.73 10.93 4.75
CA GLU A 184 14.01 10.92 6.04
C GLU A 184 12.47 10.94 6.00
N ASP A 185 11.83 10.12 6.86
CA ASP A 185 10.37 9.95 7.06
C ASP A 185 9.56 11.26 7.31
N SER A 186 10.23 12.43 7.33
CA SER A 186 9.67 13.77 7.51
C SER A 186 9.47 14.58 6.23
N GLU A 187 10.03 14.18 5.08
CA GLU A 187 9.83 14.91 3.82
C GLU A 187 8.61 14.38 3.05
N THR A 188 7.64 15.26 2.75
CA THR A 188 6.46 14.96 1.92
C THR A 188 6.74 15.06 0.42
N ILE A 189 7.95 15.43 0.03
CA ILE A 189 8.36 15.71 -1.35
C ILE A 189 8.59 14.39 -2.10
N VAL A 190 8.04 14.29 -3.31
CA VAL A 190 8.13 13.11 -4.18
C VAL A 190 8.90 13.48 -5.45
N ASP A 191 9.72 12.57 -5.96
CA ASP A 191 10.44 12.77 -7.22
C ASP A 191 9.50 12.76 -8.44
N GLU A 192 9.94 13.38 -9.53
CA GLU A 192 9.13 13.52 -10.75
C GLU A 192 8.74 12.17 -11.36
N GLN A 193 9.61 11.15 -11.30
CA GLN A 193 9.32 9.82 -11.85
C GLN A 193 8.22 9.13 -11.05
N THR A 194 8.30 9.14 -9.72
CA THR A 194 7.27 8.58 -8.84
C THR A 194 5.93 9.32 -9.03
N GLN A 195 5.96 10.65 -9.20
CA GLN A 195 4.77 11.43 -9.51
C GLN A 195 4.17 11.06 -10.87
N GLN A 196 4.97 10.87 -11.92
CA GLN A 196 4.48 10.40 -13.22
C GLN A 196 3.89 8.99 -13.14
N ASN A 197 4.56 8.07 -12.43
CA ASN A 197 4.06 6.72 -12.19
C ASN A 197 2.70 6.74 -11.49
N PHE A 198 2.52 7.61 -10.50
CA PHE A 198 1.25 7.81 -9.82
C PHE A 198 0.17 8.33 -10.76
N ILE A 199 0.47 9.32 -11.59
CA ILE A 199 -0.48 9.85 -12.58
C ILE A 199 -0.92 8.75 -13.56
N ILE A 200 0.03 7.96 -14.08
CA ILE A 200 -0.28 6.85 -15.00
C ILE A 200 -1.16 5.81 -14.33
N CYS A 201 -0.81 5.40 -13.10
CA CYS A 201 -1.58 4.43 -12.33
C CYS A 201 -3.00 4.94 -12.05
N LEU A 202 -3.14 6.17 -11.54
CA LEU A 202 -4.43 6.79 -11.24
C LEU A 202 -5.31 6.95 -12.49
N CYS A 203 -4.72 7.33 -13.63
CA CYS A 203 -5.45 7.44 -14.89
C CYS A 203 -5.94 6.07 -15.39
N SER A 204 -5.09 5.05 -15.28
CA SER A 204 -5.42 3.67 -15.66
C SER A 204 -6.55 3.14 -14.78
N LEU A 205 -6.44 3.26 -13.46
CA LEU A 205 -7.49 2.90 -12.50
C LEU A 205 -8.83 3.56 -12.84
N ARG A 206 -8.84 4.88 -13.04
CA ARG A 206 -10.05 5.64 -13.35
C ARG A 206 -10.68 5.23 -14.68
N LEU A 207 -9.88 4.90 -15.69
CA LEU A 207 -10.37 4.44 -16.99
C LEU A 207 -10.99 3.04 -16.89
N LEU A 208 -10.26 2.09 -16.29
CA LEU A 208 -10.70 0.71 -16.13
C LEU A 208 -11.96 0.63 -15.27
N ALA A 209 -11.99 1.33 -14.14
CA ALA A 209 -13.14 1.37 -13.24
C ALA A 209 -14.40 1.92 -13.91
N LYS A 210 -14.25 2.92 -14.78
CA LYS A 210 -15.35 3.48 -15.57
C LYS A 210 -15.88 2.48 -16.60
N VAL A 211 -14.99 1.75 -17.29
CA VAL A 211 -15.38 0.71 -18.25
C VAL A 211 -16.04 -0.46 -17.53
N LEU A 212 -15.54 -0.83 -16.36
CA LEU A 212 -16.14 -1.85 -15.51
C LEU A 212 -17.54 -1.42 -15.04
N GLY A 213 -17.71 -0.18 -14.58
CA GLY A 213 -19.02 0.36 -14.20
C GLY A 213 -20.01 0.41 -15.37
N LEU A 214 -19.54 0.68 -16.59
CA LEU A 214 -20.34 0.55 -17.82
C LEU A 214 -20.80 -0.90 -18.04
N LEU A 215 -19.88 -1.84 -17.90
CA LEU A 215 -20.11 -3.26 -18.16
C LEU A 215 -21.12 -3.87 -17.18
N VAL A 216 -20.94 -3.59 -15.88
CA VAL A 216 -21.83 -4.08 -14.80
C VAL A 216 -23.22 -3.43 -14.87
N SER A 217 -23.32 -2.17 -15.30
CA SER A 217 -24.62 -1.49 -15.44
C SER A 217 -25.35 -1.83 -16.75
N LEU A 218 -24.65 -2.39 -17.74
CA LEU A 218 -25.19 -2.67 -19.07
C LEU A 218 -26.52 -3.44 -19.06
N PRO A 219 -26.70 -4.51 -18.26
CA PRO A 219 -27.96 -5.26 -18.23
C PRO A 219 -29.15 -4.47 -17.66
N TYR A 220 -28.87 -3.38 -16.95
CA TYR A 220 -29.87 -2.62 -16.18
C TYR A 220 -30.13 -1.23 -16.76
N ARG A 221 -29.51 -0.88 -17.89
CA ARG A 221 -29.72 0.41 -18.55
C ARG A 221 -31.13 0.49 -19.09
N SER A 222 -31.84 1.54 -18.66
CA SER A 222 -33.13 1.91 -19.20
C SER A 222 -33.08 3.36 -19.66
N GLU A 223 -33.50 3.61 -20.90
CA GLU A 223 -33.65 4.98 -21.42
C GLU A 223 -34.90 5.67 -20.83
N SER A 224 -35.81 4.90 -20.22
CA SER A 224 -37.04 5.42 -19.63
C SER A 224 -36.90 5.64 -18.11
N ASN A 225 -36.65 6.88 -17.70
CA ASN A 225 -36.51 7.30 -16.29
C ASN A 225 -37.83 7.30 -15.45
N ASN A 226 -38.91 6.67 -15.93
CA ASN A 226 -40.28 7.03 -15.54
C ASN A 226 -41.04 6.02 -14.65
N PHE A 227 -40.38 5.08 -13.96
CA PHE A 227 -41.10 4.12 -13.10
C PHE A 227 -40.61 4.11 -11.66
N LYS A 228 -40.91 5.19 -10.90
CA LYS A 228 -40.62 5.24 -9.45
C LYS A 228 -41.23 4.06 -8.68
N GLU A 229 -42.41 3.61 -9.09
CA GLU A 229 -43.13 2.45 -8.50
C GLU A 229 -42.34 1.14 -8.66
N LEU A 230 -41.60 0.98 -9.76
CA LEU A 230 -40.87 -0.26 -10.06
C LEU A 230 -39.47 -0.28 -9.42
N ILE A 231 -38.96 0.86 -8.93
CA ILE A 231 -37.63 0.93 -8.29
C ILE A 231 -37.59 0.05 -7.05
N ALA A 232 -38.64 0.07 -6.22
CA ALA A 232 -38.68 -0.74 -4.99
C ALA A 232 -38.60 -2.24 -5.30
N THR A 233 -39.40 -2.71 -6.26
CA THR A 233 -39.39 -4.11 -6.73
C THR A 233 -38.04 -4.50 -7.33
N GLN A 234 -37.43 -3.62 -8.15
CA GLN A 234 -36.12 -3.89 -8.73
C GLN A 234 -35.02 -3.94 -7.67
N VAL A 235 -35.07 -3.08 -6.65
CA VAL A 235 -34.15 -3.16 -5.49
C VAL A 235 -34.31 -4.49 -4.77
N GLU A 236 -35.54 -4.93 -4.51
CA GLU A 236 -35.82 -6.20 -3.84
C GLU A 236 -35.26 -7.40 -4.60
N ILE A 237 -35.48 -7.47 -5.92
CA ILE A 237 -34.98 -8.57 -6.76
C ILE A 237 -33.45 -8.56 -6.80
N ARG A 238 -32.84 -7.39 -7.00
CA ARG A 238 -31.40 -7.25 -7.23
C ARG A 238 -30.57 -7.26 -5.95
N THR A 239 -31.19 -7.14 -4.78
CA THR A 239 -30.49 -7.28 -3.47
C THR A 239 -29.89 -8.68 -3.28
N LYS A 240 -30.36 -9.68 -4.02
CA LYS A 240 -29.83 -11.05 -4.00
C LYS A 240 -28.56 -11.23 -4.84
N VAL A 241 -28.17 -10.23 -5.64
CA VAL A 241 -27.00 -10.29 -6.51
C VAL A 241 -25.77 -9.79 -5.76
N VAL A 242 -24.71 -10.60 -5.75
CA VAL A 242 -23.43 -10.23 -5.13
C VAL A 242 -22.63 -9.31 -6.09
N PRO A 243 -22.17 -8.14 -5.64
CA PRO A 243 -21.27 -7.29 -6.43
C PRO A 243 -19.96 -8.01 -6.75
N ALA A 244 -19.48 -7.91 -7.99
CA ALA A 244 -18.23 -8.56 -8.41
C ALA A 244 -16.96 -7.96 -7.78
N ILE A 245 -17.05 -6.73 -7.25
CA ILE A 245 -15.93 -6.01 -6.63
C ILE A 245 -16.32 -5.52 -5.24
N ASN A 246 -15.50 -5.82 -4.24
CA ASN A 246 -15.74 -5.38 -2.86
C ASN A 246 -15.22 -3.95 -2.61
N LEU A 247 -15.94 -2.95 -3.13
CA LEU A 247 -15.66 -1.52 -2.95
C LEU A 247 -15.56 -1.11 -1.48
N HIS A 248 -16.37 -1.73 -0.61
CA HIS A 248 -16.38 -1.42 0.81
C HIS A 248 -15.05 -1.84 1.46
N LEU A 249 -14.54 -3.03 1.18
CA LEU A 249 -13.21 -3.47 1.62
C LEU A 249 -12.11 -2.55 1.09
N CYS A 250 -12.15 -2.19 -0.20
CA CYS A 250 -11.17 -1.27 -0.80
C CYS A 250 -11.12 0.08 -0.06
N LEU A 251 -12.28 0.66 0.28
CA LEU A 251 -12.35 1.93 1.00
C LEU A 251 -11.79 1.83 2.42
N HIS A 252 -12.09 0.75 3.15
CA HIS A 252 -11.53 0.56 4.50
C HIS A 252 -10.03 0.34 4.48
N ASN A 253 -9.54 -0.50 3.57
CA ASN A 253 -8.10 -0.68 3.38
C ASN A 253 -7.42 0.66 3.02
N ALA A 254 -8.05 1.48 2.18
CA ALA A 254 -7.53 2.80 1.83
C ALA A 254 -7.49 3.76 3.03
N ILE A 255 -8.49 3.71 3.93
CA ILE A 255 -8.48 4.48 5.18
C ILE A 255 -7.37 4.00 6.11
N ALA A 256 -7.23 2.68 6.27
CA ALA A 256 -6.23 2.06 7.15
C ALA A 256 -4.79 2.33 6.69
N SER A 257 -4.55 2.22 5.37
CA SER A 257 -3.23 2.40 4.76
C SER A 257 -2.92 3.84 4.31
N GLY A 258 -3.86 4.78 4.44
CA GLY A 258 -3.68 6.17 4.00
C GLY A 258 -3.49 6.30 2.48
N LYS A 259 -4.38 5.68 1.69
CA LYS A 259 -4.36 5.66 0.22
C LYS A 259 -5.68 6.15 -0.41
N LEU A 260 -6.38 7.08 0.23
CA LEU A 260 -7.64 7.63 -0.27
C LEU A 260 -7.48 8.37 -1.60
N SER A 261 -6.37 9.09 -1.76
CA SER A 261 -5.97 9.81 -2.98
C SER A 261 -5.95 8.94 -4.24
N LEU A 262 -5.60 7.66 -4.09
CA LEU A 262 -5.60 6.67 -5.16
C LEU A 262 -6.97 5.99 -5.30
N THR A 263 -7.55 5.57 -4.18
CA THR A 263 -8.71 4.65 -4.16
C THR A 263 -10.03 5.34 -4.48
N VAL A 264 -10.29 6.51 -3.87
CA VAL A 264 -11.56 7.21 -4.03
C VAL A 264 -11.83 7.61 -5.48
N PRO A 265 -10.86 8.14 -6.26
CA PRO A 265 -11.15 8.59 -7.62
C PRO A 265 -11.63 7.51 -8.59
N TRP A 266 -11.14 6.28 -8.49
CA TRP A 266 -11.59 5.21 -9.38
C TRP A 266 -12.93 4.62 -8.93
N ILE A 267 -13.17 4.49 -7.62
CA ILE A 267 -14.48 4.08 -7.09
C ILE A 267 -15.57 5.06 -7.54
N VAL A 268 -15.29 6.36 -7.49
CA VAL A 268 -16.20 7.39 -7.98
C VAL A 268 -16.49 7.21 -9.48
N LYS A 269 -15.50 6.86 -10.30
CA LYS A 269 -15.71 6.60 -11.74
C LYS A 269 -16.52 5.33 -12.01
N TYR A 270 -16.35 4.29 -11.20
CA TYR A 270 -17.18 3.09 -11.26
C TYR A 270 -18.64 3.43 -10.91
N LEU A 271 -18.88 4.06 -9.76
CA LEU A 271 -20.23 4.41 -9.27
C LEU A 271 -20.94 5.40 -10.20
N ALA A 272 -20.21 6.34 -10.81
CA ALA A 272 -20.77 7.28 -11.77
C ALA A 272 -21.42 6.59 -12.98
N MET A 273 -20.97 5.38 -13.35
CA MET A 273 -21.51 4.62 -14.48
C MET A 273 -22.68 3.69 -14.11
N MET A 274 -23.00 3.57 -12.82
CA MET A 274 -24.08 2.70 -12.34
C MET A 274 -25.46 3.33 -12.57
N ASP A 275 -26.48 2.49 -12.73
CA ASP A 275 -27.87 2.94 -12.80
C ASP A 275 -28.41 3.35 -11.43
N THR A 276 -29.48 4.15 -11.42
CA THR A 276 -30.11 4.67 -10.20
C THR A 276 -30.60 3.56 -9.25
N VAL A 277 -31.03 2.41 -9.78
CA VAL A 277 -31.50 1.30 -8.94
C VAL A 277 -30.32 0.60 -8.26
N SER A 278 -29.22 0.36 -8.98
CA SER A 278 -27.98 -0.17 -8.39
C SER A 278 -27.54 0.64 -7.17
N LEU A 279 -27.52 1.97 -7.29
CA LEU A 279 -27.09 2.86 -6.21
C LEU A 279 -28.04 2.88 -5.01
N ARG A 280 -29.24 2.29 -5.12
CA ARG A 280 -30.20 2.11 -4.02
C ARG A 280 -30.11 0.74 -3.35
N LEU A 281 -29.32 -0.20 -3.89
CA LEU A 281 -29.11 -1.49 -3.24
C LEU A 281 -28.41 -1.30 -1.89
N PRO A 282 -28.70 -2.15 -0.88
CA PRO A 282 -28.12 -2.01 0.46
C PRO A 282 -26.59 -1.90 0.48
N TYR A 283 -25.92 -2.68 -0.39
CA TYR A 283 -24.47 -2.67 -0.55
C TYR A 283 -23.92 -1.31 -1.00
N TYR A 284 -24.44 -0.76 -2.09
CA TYR A 284 -23.98 0.52 -2.64
C TYR A 284 -24.43 1.70 -1.77
N LYS A 285 -25.57 1.59 -1.08
CA LYS A 285 -26.01 2.59 -0.10
C LYS A 285 -25.00 2.76 1.03
N GLN A 286 -24.48 1.66 1.59
CA GLN A 286 -23.42 1.70 2.62
C GLN A 286 -22.12 2.28 2.06
N THR A 287 -21.76 1.92 0.82
CA THR A 287 -20.58 2.47 0.14
C THR A 287 -20.68 3.99 -0.06
N LEU A 288 -21.84 4.48 -0.52
CA LEU A 288 -22.10 5.91 -0.69
C LEU A 288 -22.13 6.66 0.66
N GLU A 289 -22.67 6.04 1.70
CA GLU A 289 -22.63 6.60 3.06
C GLU A 289 -21.19 6.81 3.54
N LEU A 290 -20.31 5.83 3.36
CA LEU A 290 -18.89 5.94 3.71
C LEU A 290 -18.19 7.05 2.91
N LEU A 291 -18.43 7.13 1.60
CA LEU A 291 -17.90 8.20 0.74
C LEU A 291 -18.41 9.58 1.16
N TYR A 292 -19.66 9.69 1.62
CA TYR A 292 -20.23 10.93 2.13
C TYR A 292 -19.56 11.36 3.45
N TYR A 293 -19.26 10.41 4.34
CA TYR A 293 -18.50 10.70 5.56
C TYR A 293 -17.07 11.16 5.25
N ILE A 294 -16.38 10.50 4.31
CA ILE A 294 -15.07 10.97 3.81
C ILE A 294 -15.19 12.41 3.27
N TYR A 295 -16.22 12.69 2.46
CA TYR A 295 -16.47 14.03 1.93
C TYR A 295 -16.66 15.09 3.03
N LYS A 296 -17.39 14.77 4.11
CA LYS A 296 -17.58 15.69 5.24
C LYS A 296 -16.31 15.91 6.04
N VAL A 297 -15.57 14.84 6.35
CA VAL A 297 -14.29 14.94 7.07
C VAL A 297 -13.30 15.82 6.30
N VAL A 298 -13.18 15.62 4.98
CA VAL A 298 -12.28 16.42 4.13
C VAL A 298 -12.73 17.88 4.03
N ASN A 299 -14.04 18.18 4.07
CA ASN A 299 -14.56 19.55 4.03
C ASN A 299 -14.37 20.33 5.34
N HIS A 300 -14.41 19.64 6.47
CA HIS A 300 -14.24 20.23 7.80
C HIS A 300 -12.80 20.11 8.33
N PHE A 301 -11.87 19.72 7.47
CA PHE A 301 -10.47 19.52 7.85
C PHE A 301 -9.79 20.86 8.14
N ASP A 302 -9.22 20.99 9.34
CA ASP A 302 -8.46 22.17 9.75
C ASP A 302 -7.00 22.02 9.29
N PHE A 303 -6.61 22.82 8.29
CA PHE A 303 -5.25 22.83 7.75
C PHE A 303 -4.22 23.46 8.69
N SER A 304 -4.64 24.03 9.83
CA SER A 304 -3.74 24.69 10.79
C SER A 304 -3.14 23.75 11.85
N ALA A 305 -3.62 22.51 11.96
CA ALA A 305 -3.12 21.53 12.92
C ALA A 305 -1.86 20.80 12.41
N SER A 306 -0.81 20.71 13.24
CA SER A 306 0.50 20.11 12.91
C SER A 306 0.48 18.58 12.69
N ASP A 307 -0.61 17.90 13.09
CA ASP A 307 -0.80 16.44 12.97
C ASP A 307 -1.70 16.05 11.77
N SER A 308 -1.55 16.72 10.63
CA SER A 308 -2.42 16.45 9.47
C SER A 308 -2.16 15.05 8.88
N PHE A 309 -3.24 14.28 8.67
CA PHE A 309 -3.19 12.94 8.08
C PHE A 309 -3.28 12.94 6.55
N ILE A 310 -3.61 14.08 5.94
CA ILE A 310 -3.89 14.27 4.52
C ILE A 310 -3.28 15.61 4.08
N SER A 311 -2.60 15.66 2.93
CA SER A 311 -2.06 16.88 2.33
C SER A 311 -3.18 17.77 1.76
N GLN A 312 -2.92 19.07 1.62
CA GLN A 312 -3.93 20.03 1.14
C GLN A 312 -4.43 19.70 -0.27
N GLN A 313 -3.52 19.26 -1.15
CA GLN A 313 -3.80 18.89 -2.52
C GLN A 313 -4.63 17.60 -2.60
N THR A 314 -4.36 16.63 -1.71
CA THR A 314 -5.21 15.43 -1.55
C THR A 314 -6.60 15.79 -1.10
N ALA A 315 -6.73 16.67 -0.11
CA ALA A 315 -8.04 17.13 0.35
C ALA A 315 -8.84 17.80 -0.78
N ILE A 316 -8.20 18.65 -1.59
CA ILE A 316 -8.84 19.29 -2.75
C ILE A 316 -9.29 18.25 -3.78
N LEU A 317 -8.42 17.30 -4.14
CA LEU A 317 -8.73 16.22 -5.08
C LEU A 317 -9.94 15.40 -4.62
N LEU A 318 -9.93 14.95 -3.36
CA LEU A 318 -11.02 14.15 -2.77
C LEU A 318 -12.32 14.95 -2.74
N LYS A 319 -12.26 16.21 -2.30
CA LYS A 319 -13.42 17.10 -2.25
C LYS A 319 -14.05 17.27 -3.62
N SER A 320 -13.27 17.63 -4.64
CA SER A 320 -13.82 17.85 -5.99
C SER A 320 -14.35 16.57 -6.62
N THR A 321 -13.70 15.43 -6.37
CA THR A 321 -14.10 14.14 -6.94
C THR A 321 -15.41 13.64 -6.32
N LEU A 322 -15.55 13.76 -5.00
CA LEU A 322 -16.77 13.38 -4.28
C LEU A 322 -17.91 14.37 -4.55
N CYS A 323 -17.62 15.67 -4.64
CA CYS A 323 -18.60 16.67 -5.02
C CYS A 323 -19.22 16.35 -6.39
N TRP A 324 -18.38 16.03 -7.38
CA TRP A 324 -18.86 15.63 -8.71
C TRP A 324 -19.76 14.38 -8.66
N LEU A 325 -19.39 13.34 -7.90
CA LEU A 325 -20.23 12.14 -7.74
C LEU A 325 -21.62 12.50 -7.22
N PHE A 326 -21.68 13.27 -6.13
CA PHE A 326 -22.92 13.61 -5.43
C PHE A 326 -23.82 14.59 -6.19
N GLU A 327 -23.29 15.27 -7.21
CA GLU A 327 -24.04 16.12 -8.13
C GLU A 327 -24.73 15.33 -9.26
N LEU A 328 -24.32 14.08 -9.54
CA LEU A 328 -24.86 13.28 -10.64
C LEU A 328 -26.35 12.95 -10.43
N SER A 329 -27.08 12.82 -11.54
CA SER A 329 -28.51 12.53 -11.58
C SER A 329 -28.87 11.11 -11.12
N ASN A 330 -27.95 10.16 -11.30
CA ASN A 330 -28.14 8.76 -10.89
C ASN A 330 -28.03 8.55 -9.38
N VAL A 331 -27.38 9.45 -8.63
CA VAL A 331 -27.20 9.33 -7.18
C VAL A 331 -28.50 9.71 -6.44
N PRO A 332 -29.04 8.82 -5.58
CA PRO A 332 -30.28 9.09 -4.85
C PRO A 332 -30.10 10.23 -3.83
N LYS A 333 -30.71 11.39 -4.11
CA LYS A 333 -30.60 12.59 -3.25
C LYS A 333 -31.38 12.46 -1.93
N ASP A 334 -32.32 11.52 -1.87
CA ASP A 334 -33.12 11.23 -0.67
C ASP A 334 -32.27 10.71 0.49
N PHE A 335 -31.07 10.17 0.23
CA PHE A 335 -30.17 9.67 1.29
C PHE A 335 -29.46 10.78 2.08
N TYR A 336 -29.30 11.99 1.52
CA TYR A 336 -28.52 13.06 2.16
C TYR A 336 -29.08 13.47 3.51
N LEU A 337 -30.41 13.52 3.67
CA LEU A 337 -31.06 13.89 4.93
C LEU A 337 -30.71 12.88 6.03
N THR A 338 -30.88 11.59 5.74
CA THR A 338 -30.55 10.49 6.66
C THR A 338 -29.06 10.50 7.02
N TRP A 339 -28.17 10.66 6.04
CA TRP A 339 -26.73 10.70 6.31
C TRP A 339 -26.32 11.94 7.11
N GLN A 340 -26.97 13.09 6.91
CA GLN A 340 -26.69 14.30 7.66
C GLN A 340 -27.10 14.18 9.13
N GLU A 341 -28.22 13.52 9.42
CA GLU A 341 -28.66 13.23 10.79
C GLU A 341 -27.72 12.25 11.49
N ILE A 342 -27.37 11.13 10.85
CA ILE A 342 -26.47 10.12 11.42
C ILE A 342 -25.06 10.70 11.63
N TYR A 343 -24.58 11.53 10.70
CA TYR A 343 -23.28 12.19 10.82
C TYR A 343 -23.19 13.08 12.06
N LYS A 344 -24.21 13.90 12.33
CA LYS A 344 -24.26 14.78 13.51
C LYS A 344 -24.31 13.99 14.83
N VAL A 345 -24.91 12.80 14.84
CA VAL A 345 -24.97 11.91 16.02
C VAL A 345 -23.63 11.23 16.31
N LYS A 346 -22.74 11.10 15.31
CA LYS A 346 -21.46 10.38 15.39
C LYS A 346 -20.21 11.29 15.42
N GLU A 347 -20.34 12.59 15.68
CA GLU A 347 -19.21 13.52 15.53
C GLU A 347 -17.96 13.13 16.35
N LEU A 348 -16.85 13.05 15.62
CA LEU A 348 -15.45 13.18 16.02
C LEU A 348 -14.87 12.12 16.96
N ARG A 349 -14.57 10.94 16.41
CA ARG A 349 -13.30 10.28 16.71
C ARG A 349 -12.75 9.64 15.43
N ASN A 350 -11.67 10.23 14.90
CA ASN A 350 -10.73 9.78 13.86
C ASN A 350 -11.23 8.77 12.81
N LEU A 351 -10.96 9.01 11.51
CA LEU A 351 -11.13 8.01 10.43
C LEU A 351 -10.63 6.59 10.80
N LYS A 352 -9.61 6.51 11.66
CA LYS A 352 -9.06 5.28 12.27
C LYS A 352 -9.99 4.53 13.23
N GLN A 353 -10.96 5.17 13.88
CA GLN A 353 -11.99 4.47 14.68
C GLN A 353 -13.12 3.92 13.82
N LEU A 354 -13.42 4.56 12.68
CA LEU A 354 -14.37 4.03 11.71
C LEU A 354 -13.89 2.69 11.13
N ASP A 355 -12.57 2.61 10.86
CA ASP A 355 -11.87 1.38 10.50
C ASP A 355 -11.96 0.32 11.61
N LYS A 356 -11.68 0.67 12.88
CA LYS A 356 -11.86 -0.26 14.02
C LYS A 356 -13.28 -0.83 14.13
N GLN A 357 -14.31 -0.01 13.93
CA GLN A 357 -15.70 -0.46 13.99
C GLN A 357 -16.09 -1.35 12.80
N TYR A 358 -15.57 -1.07 11.60
CA TYR A 358 -15.83 -1.90 10.42
C TYR A 358 -15.03 -3.20 10.42
N VAL A 359 -13.73 -3.17 10.76
CA VAL A 359 -12.92 -4.36 10.98
C VAL A 359 -13.58 -5.26 12.02
N GLN A 360 -14.13 -4.70 13.09
CA GLN A 360 -14.88 -5.47 14.09
C GLN A 360 -16.21 -6.04 13.56
N LYS A 361 -16.90 -5.33 12.64
CA LYS A 361 -18.15 -5.78 12.00
C LYS A 361 -17.93 -6.82 10.89
N ASN A 362 -16.80 -6.78 10.19
CA ASN A 362 -16.45 -7.71 9.12
C ASN A 362 -15.71 -8.96 9.61
N ILE A 363 -14.97 -8.88 10.72
CA ILE A 363 -14.48 -10.06 11.45
C ILE A 363 -15.68 -10.96 11.84
N LEU A 364 -16.85 -10.37 12.10
CA LEU A 364 -18.11 -11.09 12.38
C LEU A 364 -18.78 -11.72 11.13
N LEU A 365 -18.41 -11.34 9.90
CA LEU A 365 -19.00 -11.88 8.66
C LEU A 365 -18.13 -12.92 7.93
N GLY A 366 -16.94 -13.24 8.45
CA GLY A 366 -16.09 -14.32 7.91
C GLY A 366 -15.41 -14.04 6.57
N GLU A 367 -15.35 -12.79 6.10
CA GLU A 367 -14.51 -12.44 4.94
C GLU A 367 -13.03 -12.44 5.33
N PRO A 368 -12.13 -12.99 4.49
CA PRO A 368 -10.70 -13.05 4.79
C PRO A 368 -10.11 -11.64 4.84
N THR A 369 -9.88 -11.13 6.05
CA THR A 369 -9.09 -9.93 6.25
C THR A 369 -7.63 -10.28 5.96
N VAL A 370 -7.13 -9.81 4.81
CA VAL A 370 -5.69 -9.83 4.53
C VAL A 370 -5.00 -9.09 5.68
N SER A 371 -4.08 -9.76 6.35
CA SER A 371 -3.28 -9.18 7.43
C SER A 371 -2.55 -7.96 6.91
N ILE A 372 -3.04 -6.77 7.24
CA ILE A 372 -2.38 -5.50 6.93
C ILE A 372 -1.10 -5.45 7.77
N THR A 373 0.02 -5.90 7.18
CA THR A 373 1.34 -5.49 7.64
C THR A 373 1.37 -3.97 7.65
N SER A 374 1.67 -3.34 8.78
CA SER A 374 1.70 -1.89 8.90
C SER A 374 2.74 -1.30 7.93
N THR A 375 2.31 -0.90 6.74
CA THR A 375 3.13 -0.15 5.80
C THR A 375 3.41 1.20 6.40
N LYS A 376 4.71 1.54 6.57
CA LYS A 376 5.19 2.79 7.16
C LYS A 376 4.88 4.05 6.34
N CYS A 377 4.36 3.92 5.11
CA CYS A 377 4.15 5.02 4.18
C CYS A 377 2.67 5.37 4.04
N ASN A 378 2.31 6.65 4.25
CA ASN A 378 0.97 7.21 4.06
C ASN A 378 0.96 8.08 2.80
N LEU A 379 0.36 7.57 1.72
CA LEU A 379 0.30 8.22 0.41
C LEU A 379 -0.47 9.54 0.46
N ASP A 380 -1.51 9.63 1.30
CA ASP A 380 -2.37 10.80 1.39
C ASP A 380 -1.65 12.03 1.99
N LYS A 381 -0.53 11.82 2.70
CA LYS A 381 0.35 12.89 3.21
C LYS A 381 1.35 13.42 2.18
N LEU A 382 1.60 12.69 1.10
CA LEU A 382 2.64 13.05 0.14
C LEU A 382 2.18 14.20 -0.76
N ASP A 383 3.14 15.03 -1.19
CA ASP A 383 2.94 16.08 -2.19
C ASP A 383 2.96 15.51 -3.62
N ILE A 384 2.37 14.32 -3.80
CA ILE A 384 2.32 13.61 -5.08
C ILE A 384 1.28 14.21 -6.04
N ILE A 385 0.31 14.96 -5.51
CA ILE A 385 -0.76 15.57 -6.30
C ILE A 385 -0.36 16.97 -6.74
N ASN A 386 -0.22 17.16 -8.05
CA ASN A 386 0.04 18.45 -8.68
C ASN A 386 -1.21 18.97 -9.44
N GLU A 387 -1.05 20.14 -10.06
CA GLU A 387 -2.09 20.77 -10.88
C GLU A 387 -2.53 19.88 -12.06
N ARG A 388 -1.63 19.05 -12.61
CA ARG A 388 -1.93 18.11 -13.69
C ARG A 388 -2.88 17.00 -13.21
N THR A 389 -2.60 16.40 -12.07
CA THR A 389 -3.48 15.42 -11.41
C THR A 389 -4.87 16.00 -11.17
N LEU A 390 -4.95 17.24 -10.67
CA LEU A 390 -6.22 17.94 -10.45
C LEU A 390 -6.98 18.21 -11.76
N ARG A 391 -6.31 18.66 -12.83
CA ARG A 391 -6.95 18.87 -14.14
C ARG A 391 -7.48 17.56 -14.74
N ILE A 392 -6.73 16.47 -14.63
CA ILE A 392 -7.16 15.14 -15.10
C ILE A 392 -8.33 14.61 -14.26
N CYS A 393 -8.33 14.89 -12.96
CA CYS A 393 -9.36 14.41 -12.05
C CYS A 393 -10.65 15.21 -12.09
N CYS A 394 -10.54 16.51 -12.31
CA CYS A 394 -11.57 17.48 -11.98
C CYS A 394 -11.76 18.49 -13.14
N PRO A 395 -12.60 18.16 -14.13
CA PRO A 395 -12.88 19.06 -15.26
C PRO A 395 -13.42 20.44 -14.82
N LEU A 396 -14.18 20.47 -13.71
CA LEU A 396 -14.77 21.69 -13.15
C LEU A 396 -13.74 22.68 -12.59
N VAL A 397 -12.58 22.21 -12.12
CA VAL A 397 -11.50 23.05 -11.60
C VAL A 397 -10.75 23.74 -12.74
N GLY A 398 -10.69 23.11 -13.92
CA GLY A 398 -10.13 23.72 -15.13
C GLY A 398 -10.98 24.87 -15.70
N LEU A 399 -12.26 24.94 -15.35
CA LEU A 399 -13.17 26.04 -15.73
C LEU A 399 -13.07 27.24 -14.78
N ASN A 400 -12.69 27.01 -13.52
CA ASN A 400 -12.52 28.06 -12.51
C ASN A 400 -11.04 28.29 -12.22
N VAL A 401 -10.35 28.99 -13.13
CA VAL A 401 -9.09 29.65 -12.80
C VAL A 401 -9.35 30.57 -11.60
N SER A 402 -8.70 30.27 -10.46
CA SER A 402 -8.73 30.95 -9.15
C SER A 402 -9.47 30.20 -8.04
N VAL A 403 -8.92 29.08 -7.58
CA VAL A 403 -9.15 28.60 -6.20
C VAL A 403 -7.81 28.33 -5.53
N SER A 404 -7.07 29.41 -5.30
CA SER A 404 -6.00 29.49 -4.31
C SER A 404 -5.91 30.94 -3.85
N ASN A 405 -6.91 31.37 -3.06
CA ASN A 405 -6.84 32.45 -2.08
C ASN A 405 -8.21 32.61 -1.43
N SER A 406 -8.46 31.83 -0.38
CA SER A 406 -9.56 32.10 0.54
C SER A 406 -9.00 32.09 1.94
N ASN A 407 -8.63 33.30 2.41
CA ASN A 407 -8.70 33.75 3.80
C ASN A 407 -8.61 35.29 3.80
N ALA A 408 -9.70 35.97 3.42
CA ALA A 408 -10.01 37.34 3.87
C ALA A 408 -11.44 37.74 3.43
N ASN A 409 -12.31 37.84 4.43
CA ASN A 409 -13.46 38.74 4.57
C ASN A 409 -14.23 39.19 3.32
N LEU A 410 -15.49 38.74 3.32
CA LEU A 410 -16.64 39.32 2.65
C LEU A 410 -16.74 40.84 2.92
N ASN A 411 -16.35 41.68 1.96
CA ASN A 411 -16.94 42.99 1.61
C ASN A 411 -15.98 43.81 0.72
N ASN A 412 -16.18 43.78 -0.61
CA ASN A 412 -16.23 44.98 -1.45
C ASN A 412 -16.28 44.60 -2.94
N TYR A 413 -17.43 44.88 -3.56
CA TYR A 413 -17.50 45.15 -4.99
C TYR A 413 -16.72 46.44 -5.25
N ASN A 414 -15.58 46.34 -5.95
CA ASN A 414 -15.24 47.22 -7.06
C ASN A 414 -13.88 46.82 -7.64
N SER A 415 -13.83 46.72 -8.96
CA SER A 415 -12.60 46.73 -9.74
C SER A 415 -11.71 47.88 -9.29
N ASN A 416 -10.50 47.61 -8.83
CA ASN A 416 -9.36 48.50 -9.00
C ASN A 416 -8.04 47.76 -8.81
N LYS A 417 -7.11 48.10 -9.70
CA LYS A 417 -5.67 47.80 -9.68
C LYS A 417 -5.09 48.07 -8.28
N HIS A 418 -4.19 47.21 -7.79
CA HIS A 418 -2.93 47.59 -7.10
C HIS A 418 -2.13 46.31 -6.77
N ILE A 419 -0.95 46.15 -7.35
CA ILE A 419 0.38 46.38 -6.75
C ILE A 419 0.60 45.50 -5.50
N THR A 420 1.34 44.42 -5.68
CA THR A 420 1.84 43.55 -4.61
C THR A 420 2.94 44.27 -3.82
N PRO A 421 2.88 44.33 -2.48
CA PRO A 421 3.93 44.91 -1.67
C PRO A 421 5.13 43.95 -1.62
N VAL A 422 6.32 44.53 -1.77
CA VAL A 422 7.60 43.88 -1.51
C VAL A 422 7.78 43.84 0.01
N SER A 423 7.93 42.64 0.59
CA SER A 423 8.57 42.50 1.90
C SER A 423 9.47 41.26 1.97
N SER A 424 10.77 41.58 2.03
CA SER A 424 11.84 40.92 2.80
C SER A 424 11.89 39.38 2.77
N GLN A 425 12.49 38.84 1.71
CA GLN A 425 13.30 37.63 1.84
C GLN A 425 14.77 37.99 1.60
N LEU A 426 15.59 37.53 2.53
CA LEU A 426 17.02 37.75 2.65
C LEU A 426 17.76 37.58 1.32
N HIS A 427 18.60 38.55 1.01
CA HIS A 427 19.51 38.57 -0.13
C HIS A 427 20.32 37.27 -0.25
N LYS A 428 19.96 36.43 -1.21
CA LYS A 428 20.90 35.57 -1.94
C LYS A 428 20.80 35.89 -3.43
N SER A 429 21.74 36.73 -3.88
CA SER A 429 22.14 37.06 -5.26
C SER A 429 21.12 36.77 -6.39
N ALA A 430 20.25 37.75 -6.66
CA ALA A 430 19.28 37.76 -7.77
C ALA A 430 19.90 37.91 -9.18
N LYS A 431 21.22 37.79 -9.34
CA LYS A 431 21.87 37.85 -10.67
C LYS A 431 21.94 36.49 -11.38
N SER A 432 21.82 35.35 -10.69
CA SER A 432 22.06 34.02 -11.30
C SER A 432 20.84 33.35 -11.93
N ALA A 433 19.62 33.59 -11.42
CA ALA A 433 18.42 32.89 -11.90
C ALA A 433 17.97 33.33 -13.30
N GLY A 434 18.11 34.62 -13.63
CA GLY A 434 17.83 35.14 -14.98
C GLY A 434 18.83 34.67 -16.03
N ILE A 435 20.09 34.46 -15.64
CA ILE A 435 21.16 33.95 -16.51
C ILE A 435 20.92 32.47 -16.82
N LYS A 436 20.61 31.64 -15.82
CA LYS A 436 20.32 30.21 -16.02
C LYS A 436 19.11 29.96 -16.93
N HIS A 437 18.05 30.75 -16.79
CA HIS A 437 16.88 30.61 -17.67
C HIS A 437 17.17 31.03 -19.12
N LEU A 438 18.04 32.03 -19.32
CA LEU A 438 18.51 32.42 -20.65
C LEU A 438 19.44 31.37 -21.26
N GLU A 439 20.34 30.80 -20.46
CA GLU A 439 21.26 29.73 -20.86
C GLU A 439 20.49 28.49 -21.37
N LEU A 440 19.47 28.04 -20.64
CA LEU A 440 18.62 26.91 -21.07
C LEU A 440 17.90 27.16 -22.40
N LYS A 441 17.39 28.39 -22.63
CA LYS A 441 16.77 28.75 -23.91
C LYS A 441 17.76 28.78 -25.07
N LEU A 442 19.00 29.20 -24.81
CA LEU A 442 20.06 29.21 -25.81
C LEU A 442 20.52 27.79 -26.14
N GLU A 443 20.58 26.88 -25.17
CA GLU A 443 20.86 25.47 -25.39
C GLU A 443 19.75 24.78 -26.19
N GLU A 444 18.49 25.07 -25.88
CA GLU A 444 17.34 24.54 -26.61
C GLU A 444 17.33 25.00 -28.08
N ALA A 445 17.61 26.29 -28.31
CA ALA A 445 17.78 26.85 -29.65
C ALA A 445 19.00 26.25 -30.38
N PHE A 446 20.11 26.01 -29.67
CA PHE A 446 21.30 25.35 -30.23
C PHE A 446 20.97 23.93 -30.73
N PHE A 447 20.29 23.12 -29.92
CA PHE A 447 19.90 21.77 -30.33
C PHE A 447 18.80 21.74 -31.39
N GLY A 448 17.96 22.76 -31.49
CA GLY A 448 17.00 22.91 -32.59
C GLY A 448 17.69 23.02 -33.97
N GLY A 449 18.95 23.44 -34.00
CA GLY A 449 19.79 23.47 -35.21
C GLY A 449 20.70 22.25 -35.42
N GLN A 450 20.60 21.20 -34.60
CA GLN A 450 21.48 20.02 -34.66
C GLN A 450 20.67 18.73 -34.90
N PRO A 451 21.29 17.67 -35.44
CA PRO A 451 20.65 16.35 -35.53
C PRO A 451 20.21 15.83 -34.15
N ALA A 452 19.07 15.14 -34.09
CA ALA A 452 18.54 14.57 -32.86
C ALA A 452 19.52 13.56 -32.18
N SER A 453 20.40 12.93 -32.96
CA SER A 453 21.47 12.07 -32.45
C SER A 453 22.48 12.83 -31.58
N THR A 454 22.77 14.10 -31.89
CA THR A 454 23.67 14.96 -31.11
C THR A 454 23.13 15.22 -29.71
N ARG A 455 21.84 15.57 -29.59
CA ARG A 455 21.17 15.76 -28.30
C ARG A 455 21.19 14.47 -27.46
N LYS A 456 20.81 13.33 -28.06
CA LYS A 456 20.85 12.03 -27.38
C LYS A 456 22.25 11.65 -26.89
N THR A 457 23.29 12.00 -27.66
CA THR A 457 24.69 11.73 -27.29
C THR A 457 25.11 12.59 -26.09
N VAL A 458 24.75 13.88 -26.08
CA VAL A 458 24.99 14.79 -24.94
C VAL A 458 24.30 14.27 -23.67
N ASP A 459 23.04 13.88 -23.77
CA ASP A 459 22.27 13.35 -22.63
C ASP A 459 22.92 12.07 -22.08
N PHE A 460 23.22 11.12 -22.96
CA PHE A 460 23.87 9.86 -22.60
C PHE A 460 25.25 10.08 -21.94
N VAL A 461 26.10 10.93 -22.51
CA VAL A 461 27.42 11.23 -21.96
C VAL A 461 27.28 11.91 -20.60
N SER A 462 26.38 12.87 -20.45
CA SER A 462 26.17 13.58 -19.19
C SER A 462 25.75 12.62 -18.06
N GLU A 463 24.87 11.66 -18.35
CA GLU A 463 24.39 10.67 -17.39
C GLU A 463 25.49 9.67 -17.00
N ARG A 464 26.21 9.11 -17.99
CA ARG A 464 27.27 8.12 -17.75
C ARG A 464 28.47 8.70 -17.03
N VAL A 465 28.86 9.93 -17.37
CA VAL A 465 29.97 10.62 -16.68
C VAL A 465 29.56 10.98 -15.26
N ALA A 466 28.33 11.48 -15.03
CA ALA A 466 27.82 11.74 -13.68
C ALA A 466 27.86 10.48 -12.80
N SER A 467 27.35 9.35 -13.30
CA SER A 467 27.38 8.07 -12.58
C SER A 467 28.81 7.62 -12.25
N THR A 468 29.76 7.84 -13.16
CA THR A 468 31.17 7.47 -12.94
C THR A 468 31.86 8.35 -11.91
N CYS A 469 31.59 9.67 -11.94
CA CYS A 469 32.07 10.59 -10.93
C CYS A 469 31.51 10.26 -9.54
N VAL A 470 30.22 9.91 -9.44
CA VAL A 470 29.61 9.44 -8.19
C VAL A 470 30.31 8.18 -7.66
N LYS A 471 30.59 7.19 -8.53
CA LYS A 471 31.37 5.99 -8.12
C LYS A 471 32.76 6.35 -7.61
N HIS A 472 33.43 7.35 -8.20
CA HIS A 472 34.72 7.81 -7.72
C HIS A 472 34.63 8.45 -6.33
N ILE A 473 33.59 9.28 -6.09
CA ILE A 473 33.30 9.85 -4.76
C ILE A 473 33.08 8.74 -3.74
N CYS A 474 32.23 7.74 -4.03
CA CYS A 474 31.93 6.64 -3.12
C CYS A 474 33.16 5.79 -2.77
N ASN A 475 33.94 5.41 -3.79
CA ASN A 475 35.02 4.43 -3.59
C ASN A 475 36.32 5.05 -3.06
N THR A 476 36.50 6.36 -3.21
CA THR A 476 37.77 7.03 -2.89
C THR A 476 37.61 8.02 -1.75
N LEU A 477 36.75 9.04 -1.95
CA LEU A 477 36.63 10.17 -1.03
C LEU A 477 35.76 9.82 0.19
N LEU A 478 34.66 9.11 -0.01
CA LEU A 478 33.76 8.74 1.07
C LEU A 478 34.38 7.70 2.02
N MET A 479 35.12 6.73 1.47
CA MET A 479 35.76 5.68 2.28
C MET A 479 36.79 6.25 3.26
N SER A 480 37.66 7.16 2.81
CA SER A 480 38.65 7.79 3.68
C SER A 480 38.02 8.67 4.75
N SER A 481 36.99 9.45 4.40
CA SER A 481 36.25 10.28 5.37
C SER A 481 35.52 9.45 6.42
N ARG A 482 34.95 8.29 6.06
CA ARG A 482 34.28 7.38 7.01
C ARG A 482 35.27 6.80 8.01
N GLU A 483 36.44 6.39 7.56
CA GLU A 483 37.48 5.84 8.43
C GLU A 483 38.03 6.91 9.40
N MET A 484 38.31 8.11 8.89
CA MET A 484 38.74 9.25 9.73
C MET A 484 37.68 9.63 10.77
N ASN A 485 36.40 9.67 10.38
CA ASN A 485 35.28 9.94 11.29
C ASN A 485 35.21 8.92 12.44
N LEU A 486 35.33 7.63 12.13
CA LEU A 486 35.29 6.58 13.15
C LEU A 486 36.49 6.63 14.09
N ASN A 487 37.69 6.94 13.58
CA ASN A 487 38.88 7.06 14.42
C ASN A 487 38.75 8.22 15.41
N ILE A 488 38.32 9.40 14.96
CA ILE A 488 38.06 10.56 15.84
C ILE A 488 36.97 10.24 16.86
N PHE A 489 35.92 9.51 16.45
CA PHE A 489 34.85 9.10 17.35
C PHE A 489 35.33 8.11 18.43
N ARG A 490 36.21 7.15 18.08
CA ARG A 490 36.82 6.23 19.06
C ARG A 490 37.66 6.98 20.09
N GLU A 491 38.44 7.98 19.68
CA GLU A 491 39.19 8.83 20.63
C GLU A 491 38.28 9.58 21.61
N ILE A 492 37.10 10.03 21.17
CA ILE A 492 36.10 10.69 22.02
C ILE A 492 35.53 9.69 23.05
N LEU A 493 35.27 8.45 22.63
CA LEU A 493 34.78 7.39 23.52
C LEU A 493 35.82 7.00 24.58
N GLU A 494 37.09 6.86 24.19
CA GLU A 494 38.19 6.50 25.08
C GLU A 494 38.46 7.59 26.14
N LYS A 495 38.43 8.87 25.75
CA LYS A 495 38.61 10.00 26.69
C LYS A 495 37.57 10.03 27.81
N LYS A 496 36.32 9.63 27.52
CA LYS A 496 35.23 9.59 28.51
C LYS A 496 35.24 8.34 29.39
N GLN A 497 35.91 7.26 28.98
CA GLN A 497 36.02 6.02 29.77
C GLN A 497 36.93 6.22 31.00
N ILE A 498 37.93 7.11 30.90
CA ILE A 498 38.91 7.41 31.96
C ILE A 498 38.29 8.17 33.14
N GLU A 499 37.16 8.87 32.95
CA GLU A 499 36.47 9.64 33.99
C GLU A 499 35.50 8.81 34.87
N ARG A 500 35.25 7.52 34.55
CA ARG A 500 34.33 6.65 35.31
C ARG A 500 35.03 5.91 36.46
N GLN A 501 35.12 6.52 37.64
CA GLN A 501 35.24 5.81 38.93
C GLN A 501 33.84 5.80 39.59
N PRO A 502 33.29 4.64 40.01
CA PRO A 502 31.90 4.58 40.47
C PRO A 502 31.77 4.80 41.98
N GLU A 503 31.05 5.85 42.39
CA GLU A 503 30.41 5.92 43.71
C GLU A 503 28.88 5.84 43.55
N LYS A 504 28.29 4.74 44.05
CA LYS A 504 26.86 4.45 44.27
C LYS A 504 25.94 4.20 43.05
N ILE A 505 25.05 3.20 43.24
CA ILE A 505 24.17 2.57 42.24
C ILE A 505 23.01 3.47 41.78
N GLY A 506 22.59 4.44 42.60
CA GLY A 506 21.52 5.39 42.25
C GLY A 506 21.86 6.36 41.13
N ASP A 507 23.15 6.68 40.94
CA ASP A 507 23.62 7.61 39.91
C ASP A 507 23.78 6.96 38.52
N LEU A 508 23.62 5.63 38.41
CA LEU A 508 23.90 4.90 37.17
C LEU A 508 22.92 5.20 36.03
N LEU A 509 21.62 5.30 36.32
CA LEU A 509 20.59 5.59 35.30
C LEU A 509 20.64 7.05 34.81
N ARG A 510 20.98 7.99 35.71
CA ARG A 510 21.16 9.40 35.37
C ARG A 510 22.44 9.58 34.53
N ASN A 511 23.52 8.91 34.92
CA ASN A 511 24.79 8.89 34.18
C ASN A 511 24.68 8.29 32.76
N ILE A 512 23.81 7.29 32.52
CA ILE A 512 23.61 6.73 31.17
C ILE A 512 22.86 7.71 30.27
N THR A 513 21.86 8.41 30.80
CA THR A 513 21.05 9.37 30.04
C THR A 513 21.87 10.62 29.70
N ASP A 514 22.65 11.12 30.67
CA ASP A 514 23.56 12.26 30.49
C ASP A 514 24.72 11.90 29.53
N PHE A 515 25.25 10.67 29.62
CA PHE A 515 26.26 10.17 28.67
C PHE A 515 25.72 10.08 27.24
N LYS A 516 24.49 9.59 27.06
CA LYS A 516 23.85 9.48 25.74
C LYS A 516 23.56 10.85 25.12
N ALA A 517 23.16 11.83 25.93
CA ALA A 517 22.95 13.21 25.47
C ALA A 517 24.28 13.90 25.07
N PHE A 518 25.33 13.70 25.87
CA PHE A 518 26.67 14.22 25.57
C PHE A 518 27.24 13.63 24.27
N ILE A 519 27.18 12.31 24.11
CA ILE A 519 27.69 11.62 22.91
C ILE A 519 26.88 12.01 21.68
N SER A 520 25.54 12.11 21.76
CA SER A 520 24.70 12.57 20.65
C SER A 520 25.09 13.96 20.15
N THR A 521 25.45 14.88 21.06
CA THR A 521 25.86 16.24 20.70
C THR A 521 27.20 16.24 19.95
N HIS A 522 28.17 15.45 20.41
CA HIS A 522 29.47 15.30 19.73
C HIS A 522 29.34 14.57 18.38
N MET A 523 28.47 13.57 18.27
CA MET A 523 28.17 12.88 17.02
C MET A 523 27.63 13.84 15.96
N ASN A 524 26.66 14.69 16.33
CA ASN A 524 26.10 15.67 15.40
C ASN A 524 27.13 16.71 14.95
N ALA A 525 27.97 17.20 15.87
CA ALA A 525 29.03 18.16 15.54
C ALA A 525 30.09 17.54 14.61
N LEU A 526 30.54 16.31 14.89
CA LEU A 526 31.54 15.62 14.09
C LEU A 526 31.00 15.25 12.69
N ALA A 527 29.76 14.75 12.61
CA ALA A 527 29.10 14.45 11.35
C ALA A 527 28.92 15.69 10.47
N THR A 528 28.59 16.84 11.07
CA THR A 528 28.44 18.10 10.35
C THR A 528 29.79 18.59 9.79
N ASN A 529 30.86 18.49 10.58
CA ASN A 529 32.21 18.88 10.14
C ASN A 529 32.71 17.97 9.02
N MET A 530 32.57 16.64 9.17
CA MET A 530 33.03 15.68 8.18
C MET A 530 32.23 15.76 6.86
N SER A 531 30.91 16.00 6.96
CA SER A 531 30.04 16.26 5.81
C SER A 531 30.49 17.51 5.04
N LYS A 532 30.84 18.59 5.75
CA LYS A 532 31.34 19.82 5.15
C LYS A 532 32.69 19.62 4.47
N GLU A 533 33.63 18.97 5.13
CA GLU A 533 34.98 18.71 4.58
C GLU A 533 34.92 17.83 3.33
N LEU A 534 34.11 16.76 3.37
CA LEU A 534 33.92 15.88 2.21
C LEU A 534 33.28 16.64 1.03
N LYS A 535 32.31 17.52 1.30
CA LYS A 535 31.71 18.37 0.29
C LYS A 535 32.75 19.29 -0.35
N ASP A 536 33.56 19.98 0.45
CA ASP A 536 34.61 20.88 -0.04
C ASP A 536 35.64 20.12 -0.91
N GLN A 537 36.01 18.90 -0.53
CA GLN A 537 36.88 18.03 -1.33
C GLN A 537 36.24 17.58 -2.65
N CYS A 538 34.95 17.28 -2.66
CA CYS A 538 34.21 16.95 -3.88
C CYS A 538 34.14 18.16 -4.83
N GLU A 539 33.85 19.35 -4.30
CA GLU A 539 33.79 20.59 -5.08
C GLU A 539 35.14 20.98 -5.69
N ALA A 540 36.27 20.62 -5.05
CA ALA A 540 37.61 20.88 -5.58
C ALA A 540 38.06 19.86 -6.65
N SER A 541 37.72 18.57 -6.51
CA SER A 541 38.30 17.49 -7.33
C SER A 541 37.43 17.04 -8.50
N ILE A 542 36.11 17.03 -8.33
CA ILE A 542 35.17 16.44 -9.28
C ILE A 542 34.97 17.26 -10.56
N PRO A 543 34.94 18.62 -10.54
CA PRO A 543 34.75 19.40 -11.77
C PRO A 543 35.79 19.07 -12.85
N GLY A 544 37.07 18.98 -12.50
CA GLY A 544 38.14 18.68 -13.46
C GLY A 544 38.07 17.24 -14.01
N ILE A 545 37.69 16.27 -13.17
CA ILE A 545 37.49 14.88 -13.60
C ILE A 545 36.29 14.77 -14.55
N CYS A 546 35.21 15.48 -14.24
CA CYS A 546 34.00 15.52 -15.04
C CYS A 546 34.28 16.13 -16.43
N GLU A 547 34.87 17.32 -16.47
CA GLU A 547 35.19 18.02 -17.71
C GLU A 547 36.11 17.18 -18.62
N LEU A 548 37.20 16.63 -18.08
CA LEU A 548 38.12 15.78 -18.84
C LEU A 548 37.43 14.55 -19.45
N ARG A 549 36.53 13.91 -18.70
CA ARG A 549 35.80 12.71 -19.16
C ARG A 549 34.75 13.05 -20.20
N VAL A 550 34.01 14.15 -20.01
CA VAL A 550 33.03 14.63 -21.00
C VAL A 550 33.75 14.95 -22.30
N THR A 551 34.83 15.73 -22.28
CA THR A 551 35.59 16.11 -23.49
C THR A 551 36.02 14.87 -24.28
N LYS A 552 36.63 13.87 -23.64
CA LYS A 552 37.05 12.63 -24.30
C LYS A 552 35.88 11.84 -24.91
N CYS A 553 34.75 11.77 -24.21
CA CYS A 553 33.56 11.06 -24.70
C CYS A 553 32.93 11.80 -25.90
N MET A 554 32.86 13.13 -25.84
CA MET A 554 32.29 13.96 -26.90
C MET A 554 33.16 13.96 -28.16
N GLU A 555 34.49 13.95 -28.00
CA GLU A 555 35.43 13.78 -29.11
C GLU A 555 35.28 12.41 -29.81
N SER A 556 34.94 11.36 -29.05
CA SER A 556 34.85 9.99 -29.57
C SER A 556 33.47 9.63 -30.15
N LEU A 557 32.39 10.23 -29.65
CA LEU A 557 31.01 9.83 -29.96
C LEU A 557 30.28 10.76 -30.94
N LEU A 558 30.75 12.00 -31.11
CA LEU A 558 30.22 12.89 -32.14
C LEU A 558 30.80 12.55 -33.51
N ALA A 559 30.04 12.81 -34.56
CA ALA A 559 30.46 12.55 -35.93
C ALA A 559 31.72 13.34 -36.32
N GLU A 560 32.60 12.74 -37.13
CA GLU A 560 33.90 13.32 -37.50
C GLU A 560 33.77 14.66 -38.23
N ASP A 561 32.70 14.84 -38.99
CA ASP A 561 32.32 16.03 -39.76
C ASP A 561 31.68 17.16 -38.93
N SER A 562 31.46 16.96 -37.63
CA SER A 562 30.92 18.01 -36.76
C SER A 562 31.91 19.15 -36.52
N LEU A 563 31.43 20.38 -36.68
CA LEU A 563 32.21 21.61 -36.49
C LEU A 563 32.80 21.68 -35.08
N THR A 564 34.03 22.19 -34.96
CA THR A 564 34.73 22.33 -33.67
C THR A 564 33.91 23.13 -32.64
N SER A 565 33.24 24.19 -33.07
CA SER A 565 32.35 24.99 -32.22
C SER A 565 31.14 24.22 -31.69
N VAL A 566 30.62 23.25 -32.45
CA VAL A 566 29.53 22.36 -32.03
C VAL A 566 30.03 21.36 -31.00
N LYS A 567 31.22 20.78 -31.21
CA LYS A 567 31.85 19.87 -30.24
C LYS A 567 32.13 20.57 -28.91
N GLU A 568 32.65 21.80 -28.95
CA GLU A 568 32.89 22.63 -27.77
C GLU A 568 31.60 22.95 -27.02
N MET A 569 30.54 23.35 -27.74
CA MET A 569 29.26 23.65 -27.12
C MET A 569 28.62 22.40 -26.50
N CYS A 570 28.61 21.27 -27.21
CA CYS A 570 28.08 20.02 -26.68
C CYS A 570 28.87 19.54 -25.44
N THR A 571 30.19 19.76 -25.40
CA THR A 571 31.05 19.46 -24.24
C THR A 571 30.69 20.34 -23.04
N LYS A 572 30.47 21.64 -23.25
CA LYS A 572 30.05 22.56 -22.18
C LYS A 572 28.68 22.17 -21.61
N ILE A 573 27.71 21.89 -22.47
CA ILE A 573 26.36 21.49 -22.06
C ILE A 573 26.39 20.15 -21.31
N ALA A 574 27.08 19.14 -21.86
CA ALA A 574 27.22 17.83 -21.20
C ALA A 574 27.93 17.93 -19.85
N THR A 575 28.95 18.78 -19.73
CA THR A 575 29.66 19.04 -18.46
C THR A 575 28.75 19.71 -17.45
N ARG A 576 27.99 20.73 -17.85
CA ARG A 576 27.01 21.41 -16.99
C ARG A 576 25.95 20.43 -16.47
N LEU A 577 25.35 19.64 -17.37
CA LEU A 577 24.32 18.65 -17.06
C LEU A 577 24.84 17.50 -16.17
N ALA A 578 26.07 17.05 -16.39
CA ALA A 578 26.71 16.05 -15.54
C ALA A 578 26.99 16.60 -14.15
N MET A 579 27.56 17.81 -14.08
CA MET A 579 27.84 18.48 -12.81
C MET A 579 26.57 18.77 -12.02
N GLU A 580 25.48 19.18 -12.66
CA GLU A 580 24.20 19.41 -11.97
C GLU A 580 23.69 18.14 -11.28
N ARG A 581 23.74 16.99 -11.96
CA ARG A 581 23.39 15.69 -11.39
C ARG A 581 24.32 15.28 -10.24
N ILE A 582 25.63 15.51 -10.39
CA ILE A 582 26.60 15.21 -9.33
C ILE A 582 26.36 16.10 -8.10
N HIS A 583 26.09 17.40 -8.28
CA HIS A 583 25.77 18.29 -7.17
C HIS A 583 24.47 17.89 -6.47
N GLN A 584 23.43 17.53 -7.22
CA GLN A 584 22.18 17.01 -6.65
C GLN A 584 22.44 15.74 -5.81
N TRP A 585 23.29 14.84 -6.29
CA TRP A 585 23.70 13.65 -5.54
C TRP A 585 24.49 14.00 -4.27
N ILE A 586 25.44 14.94 -4.33
CA ILE A 586 26.19 15.40 -3.14
C ILE A 586 25.24 16.04 -2.11
N GLN A 587 24.31 16.87 -2.55
CA GLN A 587 23.33 17.51 -1.64
C GLN A 587 22.39 16.50 -0.98
N SER A 588 22.01 15.43 -1.68
CA SER A 588 21.08 14.42 -1.14
C SER A 588 21.76 13.38 -0.24
N HIS A 589 23.02 13.02 -0.52
CA HIS A 589 23.67 11.88 0.15
C HIS A 589 24.83 12.25 1.09
N ILE A 590 25.50 13.40 0.87
CA ILE A 590 26.64 13.82 1.70
C ILE A 590 26.21 14.91 2.68
N VAL A 591 25.45 15.90 2.21
CA VAL A 591 24.99 17.03 3.03
C VAL A 591 23.90 16.56 3.99
N GLY A 592 24.08 16.84 5.28
CA GLY A 592 23.16 16.40 6.35
C GLY A 592 23.80 15.41 7.34
N GLY A 593 24.98 14.84 7.04
CA GLY A 593 25.78 14.08 8.00
C GLY A 593 25.18 12.75 8.49
N SER A 594 23.96 12.40 8.06
CA SER A 594 23.21 11.23 8.49
C SER A 594 23.96 9.91 8.27
N LEU A 595 24.75 9.81 7.20
CA LEU A 595 25.59 8.66 6.91
C LEU A 595 26.68 8.47 7.98
N PHE A 596 27.33 9.55 8.40
CA PHE A 596 28.35 9.52 9.45
C PHE A 596 27.73 9.25 10.83
N ILE A 597 26.52 9.77 11.09
CA ILE A 597 25.76 9.50 12.34
C ILE A 597 25.46 8.01 12.47
N LYS A 598 24.92 7.37 11.42
CA LYS A 598 24.61 5.92 11.43
C LYS A 598 25.85 5.06 11.72
N ASP A 599 26.99 5.38 11.10
CA ASP A 599 28.24 4.67 11.35
C ASP A 599 28.70 4.80 12.81
N MET A 600 28.60 6.00 13.37
CA MET A 600 28.93 6.27 14.78
C MET A 600 27.93 5.64 15.76
N GLU A 601 26.63 5.58 15.42
CA GLU A 601 25.61 4.91 16.24
C GLU A 601 25.86 3.40 16.32
N LEU A 602 26.27 2.78 15.22
CA LEU A 602 26.67 1.36 15.21
C LEU A 602 27.87 1.11 16.12
N GLU A 603 28.87 2.00 16.06
CA GLU A 603 30.05 1.89 16.91
C GLU A 603 29.74 2.18 18.39
N LEU A 604 28.87 3.16 18.67
CA LEU A 604 28.37 3.44 20.01
C LEU A 604 27.60 2.24 20.59
N ASN A 605 26.76 1.59 19.78
CA ASN A 605 26.04 0.39 20.18
C ASN A 605 26.99 -0.79 20.45
N ARG A 606 28.07 -0.94 19.68
CA ARG A 606 29.14 -1.91 19.99
C ARG A 606 29.86 -1.56 21.28
N PHE A 607 30.23 -0.30 21.48
CA PHE A 607 30.88 0.18 22.70
C PHE A 607 29.99 -0.01 23.93
N LEU A 608 28.69 0.28 23.82
CA LEU A 608 27.71 0.06 24.90
C LEU A 608 27.46 -1.42 25.16
N LYS A 609 27.48 -2.30 24.14
CA LYS A 609 27.40 -3.75 24.34
C LYS A 609 28.65 -4.32 25.03
N ASN A 610 29.82 -3.80 24.70
CA ASN A 610 31.08 -4.22 25.32
C ASN A 610 31.26 -3.67 26.75
N ASN A 611 30.63 -2.52 27.07
CA ASN A 611 30.75 -1.85 28.37
C ASN A 611 29.45 -1.85 29.20
N ALA A 612 28.38 -2.52 28.75
CA ALA A 612 27.23 -2.77 29.59
C ALA A 612 27.72 -3.59 30.79
N PRO A 613 27.33 -3.25 32.03
CA PRO A 613 27.58 -4.15 33.14
C PRO A 613 26.96 -5.47 32.73
N LEU A 614 27.79 -6.52 32.64
CA LEU A 614 27.32 -7.88 32.63
C LEU A 614 26.31 -7.94 33.78
N HIS A 615 25.01 -8.00 33.45
CA HIS A 615 24.06 -8.52 34.41
C HIS A 615 24.71 -9.79 34.95
N PRO A 616 24.67 -10.05 36.27
CA PRO A 616 25.11 -11.31 36.80
C PRO A 616 24.18 -12.37 36.21
N ILE A 617 24.53 -12.86 35.02
CA ILE A 617 24.22 -14.21 34.62
C ILE A 617 24.97 -14.97 35.68
N GLU A 618 24.23 -15.43 36.71
CA GLU A 618 24.68 -16.55 37.51
C GLU A 618 25.41 -17.49 36.56
N GLU A 619 26.70 -17.74 36.79
CA GLU A 619 27.49 -18.67 36.01
C GLU A 619 26.72 -19.99 35.94
N LYS A 620 25.90 -20.15 34.90
CA LYS A 620 25.15 -21.38 34.71
C LYS A 620 26.20 -22.36 34.25
N LYS A 621 26.57 -23.27 35.15
CA LYS A 621 27.36 -24.45 34.81
C LYS A 621 26.73 -25.10 33.59
N HIS A 622 27.39 -24.96 32.44
CA HIS A 622 26.99 -25.66 31.23
C HIS A 622 27.00 -27.15 31.55
N ASN A 623 25.85 -27.81 31.43
CA ASN A 623 25.76 -29.25 31.60
C ASN A 623 25.93 -29.93 30.23
N PRO A 624 27.13 -30.47 29.90
CA PRO A 624 27.34 -31.15 28.62
C PRO A 624 26.56 -32.47 28.53
N ASN A 625 26.15 -33.04 29.67
CA ASN A 625 25.37 -34.28 29.74
C ASN A 625 23.87 -34.05 29.55
N ALA A 626 23.39 -32.80 29.62
CA ALA A 626 22.02 -32.46 29.25
C ALA A 626 21.84 -32.64 27.74
N MET A 627 20.69 -33.18 27.35
CA MET A 627 20.37 -33.50 25.96
C MET A 627 20.47 -32.27 25.06
N SER A 628 20.93 -32.44 23.82
CA SER A 628 21.09 -31.28 22.93
C SER A 628 19.73 -30.72 22.49
N PRO A 629 19.61 -29.40 22.26
CA PRO A 629 18.36 -28.78 21.81
C PRO A 629 17.77 -29.41 20.54
N THR A 630 18.62 -29.83 19.60
CA THR A 630 18.22 -30.51 18.36
C THR A 630 17.60 -31.87 18.67
N THR A 631 18.24 -32.67 19.54
CA THR A 631 17.73 -34.01 19.89
C THR A 631 16.37 -33.92 20.59
N ILE A 632 16.18 -32.93 21.48
CA ILE A 632 14.87 -32.72 22.10
C ILE A 632 13.81 -32.28 21.10
N THR A 633 14.19 -31.42 20.15
CA THR A 633 13.30 -30.99 19.07
C THR A 633 12.82 -32.18 18.25
N ASP A 634 13.73 -33.08 17.90
CA ASP A 634 13.42 -34.28 17.13
C ASP A 634 12.57 -35.27 17.94
N ASN A 635 12.90 -35.51 19.21
CA ASN A 635 12.11 -36.37 20.11
C ASN A 635 10.65 -35.87 20.27
N LEU A 636 10.45 -34.56 20.45
CA LEU A 636 9.11 -33.99 20.57
C LEU A 636 8.30 -34.17 19.28
N ARG A 637 8.93 -33.98 18.11
CA ARG A 637 8.28 -34.20 16.80
C ARG A 637 7.95 -35.66 16.57
N GLU A 638 8.88 -36.56 16.89
CA GLU A 638 8.68 -38.01 16.78
C GLU A 638 7.51 -38.47 17.66
N PHE A 639 7.42 -37.99 18.90
CA PHE A 639 6.31 -38.35 19.78
C PHE A 639 4.97 -37.78 19.31
N ILE A 640 4.93 -36.55 18.77
CA ILE A 640 3.73 -36.01 18.12
C ILE A 640 3.33 -36.89 16.92
N TRP A 641 4.30 -37.34 16.12
CA TRP A 641 4.06 -38.20 14.98
C TRP A 641 3.54 -39.58 15.38
N ILE A 642 4.11 -40.20 16.42
CA ILE A 642 3.62 -41.47 17.00
C ILE A 642 2.17 -41.36 17.48
N ILE A 643 1.79 -40.23 18.07
CA ILE A 643 0.42 -39.98 18.50
C ILE A 643 -0.55 -39.94 17.31
N LEU A 644 -0.09 -39.43 16.15
CA LEU A 644 -0.90 -39.27 14.93
C LEU A 644 -1.01 -40.56 14.09
N ASP A 645 0.04 -41.39 14.02
CA ASP A 645 0.13 -42.54 13.10
C ASP A 645 -0.59 -43.81 13.60
N ASN A 646 -1.64 -43.69 14.42
CA ASN A 646 -2.34 -44.81 15.08
C ASN A 646 -1.44 -45.77 15.90
N GLY A 647 -0.17 -45.43 16.13
CA GLY A 647 0.80 -46.18 16.94
C GLY A 647 0.65 -45.95 18.45
N SER A 648 -0.59 -45.77 18.93
CA SER A 648 -0.89 -45.29 20.29
C SER A 648 -0.30 -46.16 21.40
N ASP A 649 -0.11 -47.46 21.18
CA ASP A 649 0.35 -48.36 22.25
C ASP A 649 1.86 -48.28 22.52
N SER A 650 2.63 -47.62 21.65
CA SER A 650 4.08 -47.49 21.80
C SER A 650 4.51 -46.40 22.77
N LEU A 651 3.69 -45.34 22.94
CA LEU A 651 4.02 -44.22 23.82
C LEU A 651 3.57 -44.53 25.26
N THR A 652 4.54 -44.58 26.18
CA THR A 652 4.31 -44.82 27.61
C THR A 652 4.41 -43.54 28.44
N ILE A 653 3.75 -43.52 29.61
CA ILE A 653 3.84 -42.38 30.55
C ILE A 653 5.28 -42.08 30.97
N THR A 654 6.12 -43.11 31.10
CA THR A 654 7.53 -42.98 31.45
C THR A 654 8.28 -42.20 30.38
N MET A 655 8.06 -42.50 29.10
CA MET A 655 8.68 -41.78 27.97
C MET A 655 8.28 -40.30 27.95
N VAL A 656 6.99 -40.01 28.19
CA VAL A 656 6.48 -38.62 28.26
C VAL A 656 7.12 -37.87 29.43
N LEU A 657 7.23 -38.47 30.61
CA LEU A 657 7.89 -37.84 31.75
C LEU A 657 9.38 -37.60 31.49
N THR A 658 10.08 -38.58 30.91
CA THR A 658 11.50 -38.47 30.58
C THR A 658 11.79 -37.37 29.56
N VAL A 659 10.99 -37.24 28.50
CA VAL A 659 11.23 -36.17 27.50
C VAL A 659 10.97 -34.78 28.09
N LEU A 660 9.98 -34.64 28.98
CA LEU A 660 9.72 -33.36 29.66
C LEU A 660 10.80 -33.00 30.68
N ASP A 661 11.39 -34.00 31.36
CA ASP A 661 12.54 -33.80 32.22
C ASP A 661 13.77 -33.38 31.44
N ASN A 662 14.03 -34.03 30.29
CA ASN A 662 15.13 -33.64 29.42
C ASN A 662 14.90 -32.26 28.79
N LEU A 663 13.66 -31.90 28.43
CA LEU A 663 13.30 -30.55 27.97
C LEU A 663 13.59 -29.50 29.05
N TYR A 664 13.17 -29.76 30.30
CA TYR A 664 13.44 -28.87 31.43
C TYR A 664 14.94 -28.69 31.66
N GLN A 665 15.72 -29.77 31.68
CA GLN A 665 17.17 -29.74 31.81
C GLN A 665 17.83 -28.98 30.66
N THR A 666 17.38 -29.19 29.43
CA THR A 666 17.91 -28.50 28.24
C THR A 666 17.68 -26.99 28.34
N LEU A 667 16.45 -26.56 28.65
CA LEU A 667 16.11 -25.14 28.79
C LEU A 667 16.81 -24.47 29.97
N ASN A 668 17.10 -25.21 31.05
CA ASN A 668 17.67 -24.64 32.26
C ASN A 668 19.20 -24.71 32.34
N GLU A 669 19.82 -25.77 31.83
CA GLU A 669 21.23 -26.16 32.11
C GLU A 669 22.15 -26.09 30.88
N ARG A 670 21.61 -25.97 29.65
CA ARG A 670 22.41 -25.77 28.44
C ARG A 670 22.72 -24.28 28.24
N ALA A 671 23.95 -23.88 28.56
CA ALA A 671 24.43 -22.50 28.36
C ALA A 671 24.61 -22.12 26.88
N ASP A 672 24.68 -23.10 25.98
CA ASP A 672 24.81 -22.93 24.52
C ASP A 672 23.46 -22.81 23.80
N LEU A 673 22.35 -22.84 24.53
CA LEU A 673 21.02 -22.68 23.96
C LEU A 673 20.83 -21.24 23.46
N VAL A 674 20.59 -21.11 22.15
CA VAL A 674 20.32 -19.83 21.48
C VAL A 674 18.81 -19.52 21.51
N VAL A 675 18.46 -18.24 21.51
CA VAL A 675 17.08 -17.72 21.57
C VAL A 675 16.14 -18.32 20.51
N GLY A 676 16.65 -18.61 19.30
CA GLY A 676 15.85 -19.19 18.21
C GLY A 676 15.35 -20.61 18.53
N PRO A 677 16.25 -21.60 18.70
CA PRO A 677 15.90 -22.95 19.15
C PRO A 677 15.09 -22.97 20.44
N GLU A 678 15.37 -22.06 21.39
CA GLU A 678 14.60 -21.92 22.63
C GLU A 678 13.11 -21.63 22.34
N LYS A 679 12.80 -20.67 21.45
CA LYS A 679 11.41 -20.40 21.02
C LYS A 679 10.74 -21.62 20.40
N VAL A 680 11.46 -22.37 19.56
CA VAL A 680 10.94 -23.58 18.90
C VAL A 680 10.58 -24.66 19.93
N LEU A 681 11.44 -24.87 20.92
CA LEU A 681 11.21 -25.85 22.00
C LEU A 681 9.96 -25.51 22.81
N TYR A 682 9.75 -24.24 23.17
CA TYR A 682 8.51 -23.83 23.85
C TYR A 682 7.27 -24.03 22.98
N SER A 683 7.33 -23.66 21.70
CA SER A 683 6.22 -23.85 20.77
C SER A 683 5.85 -25.33 20.59
N LEU A 684 6.85 -26.19 20.36
CA LEU A 684 6.66 -27.64 20.26
C LEU A 684 6.15 -28.27 21.55
N SER A 685 6.55 -27.76 22.71
CA SER A 685 6.04 -28.26 24.00
C SER A 685 4.54 -28.00 24.18
N ILE A 686 4.03 -26.87 23.66
CA ILE A 686 2.59 -26.55 23.68
C ILE A 686 1.84 -27.46 22.70
N ASP A 687 2.36 -27.63 21.49
CA ASP A 687 1.78 -28.55 20.52
C ASP A 687 1.74 -29.98 21.10
N PHE A 688 2.84 -30.46 21.67
CA PHE A 688 2.89 -31.78 22.30
C PHE A 688 1.86 -31.94 23.42
N ALA A 689 1.68 -30.92 24.28
CA ALA A 689 0.63 -30.93 25.29
C ALA A 689 -0.78 -31.03 24.68
N LEU A 690 -1.06 -30.27 23.61
CA LEU A 690 -2.36 -30.30 22.92
C LEU A 690 -2.63 -31.66 22.26
N PHE A 691 -1.63 -32.27 21.62
CA PHE A 691 -1.74 -33.61 21.04
C PHE A 691 -1.98 -34.68 22.12
N LEU A 692 -1.33 -34.58 23.28
CA LEU A 692 -1.60 -35.46 24.41
C LEU A 692 -3.03 -35.29 24.93
N VAL A 693 -3.53 -34.06 25.08
CA VAL A 693 -4.92 -33.80 25.52
C VAL A 693 -5.92 -34.37 24.50
N ALA A 694 -5.70 -34.13 23.21
CA ALA A 694 -6.61 -34.57 22.15
C ALA A 694 -6.67 -36.09 22.00
N TYR A 695 -5.51 -36.74 21.90
CA TYR A 695 -5.43 -38.14 21.45
C TYR A 695 -5.01 -39.13 22.54
N ARG A 696 -4.34 -38.68 23.61
CA ARG A 696 -3.77 -39.53 24.69
C ARG A 696 -4.03 -38.96 26.08
N SER A 697 -5.30 -38.64 26.36
CA SER A 697 -5.73 -38.10 27.66
C SER A 697 -5.41 -39.04 28.84
N ASP A 698 -5.25 -40.35 28.57
CA ASP A 698 -4.76 -41.37 29.50
C ASP A 698 -3.34 -41.07 30.02
N LEU A 699 -2.47 -40.51 29.17
CA LEU A 699 -1.10 -40.14 29.53
C LEU A 699 -1.01 -38.73 30.13
N PHE A 700 -2.03 -37.88 29.93
CA PHE A 700 -2.04 -36.49 30.38
C PHE A 700 -2.39 -36.32 31.88
N THR A 701 -1.71 -37.11 32.72
CA THR A 701 -1.90 -37.17 34.17
C THR A 701 -1.45 -35.89 34.89
N LEU A 702 -1.81 -35.75 36.17
CA LEU A 702 -1.39 -34.62 37.01
C LEU A 702 0.13 -34.40 37.00
N LYS A 703 0.91 -35.48 37.05
CA LYS A 703 2.38 -35.42 37.03
C LYS A 703 2.91 -34.84 35.72
N VAL A 704 2.29 -35.20 34.59
CA VAL A 704 2.66 -34.67 33.26
C VAL A 704 2.28 -33.19 33.16
N GLN A 705 1.09 -32.82 33.62
CA GLN A 705 0.64 -31.42 33.68
C GLN A 705 1.58 -30.53 34.50
N GLU A 706 2.04 -31.02 35.66
CA GLU A 706 2.99 -30.30 36.52
C GLU A 706 4.35 -30.07 35.84
N LYS A 707 4.83 -31.02 35.03
CA LYS A 707 6.07 -30.84 34.26
C LYS A 707 5.94 -29.77 33.19
N PHE A 708 4.83 -29.73 32.44
CA PHE A 708 4.55 -28.66 31.49
C PHE A 708 4.48 -27.29 32.17
N ILE A 709 3.74 -27.20 33.29
CA ILE A 709 3.66 -25.98 34.09
C ILE A 709 5.05 -25.54 34.55
N LYS A 710 5.88 -26.47 35.03
CA LYS A 710 7.25 -26.18 35.47
C LYS A 710 8.12 -25.63 34.34
N VAL A 711 7.95 -26.14 33.12
CA VAL A 711 8.66 -25.64 31.92
C VAL A 711 8.17 -24.23 31.54
N TRP A 712 6.86 -24.01 31.48
CA TRP A 712 6.29 -22.72 31.06
C TRP A 712 6.34 -21.63 32.14
N ALA A 713 6.54 -21.99 33.41
CA ALA A 713 6.73 -21.03 34.50
C ALA A 713 8.15 -20.41 34.56
N MET A 714 9.07 -20.84 33.69
CA MET A 714 10.44 -20.31 33.67
C MET A 714 10.47 -18.81 33.33
N SER A 715 11.28 -18.02 34.05
CA SER A 715 11.39 -16.56 33.85
C SER A 715 11.86 -16.15 32.44
N ARG A 716 12.66 -17.00 31.78
CA ARG A 716 13.09 -16.76 30.39
C ARG A 716 11.94 -16.79 29.40
N TYR A 717 10.94 -17.64 29.65
CA TYR A 717 9.74 -17.71 28.83
C TYR A 717 8.98 -16.38 28.83
N LYS A 718 8.93 -15.71 29.99
CA LYS A 718 8.32 -14.39 30.18
C LYS A 718 9.11 -13.26 29.48
N ALA A 719 10.43 -13.37 29.37
CA ALA A 719 11.25 -12.38 28.67
C ALA A 719 11.05 -12.38 27.13
N LEU A 720 10.39 -13.40 26.57
CA LEU A 720 10.14 -13.60 25.14
C LEU A 720 8.72 -13.17 24.70
N GLU A 721 7.99 -12.44 25.55
CA GLU A 721 6.53 -12.31 25.59
C GLU A 721 5.82 -11.67 24.37
N LEU A 722 6.51 -10.94 23.50
CA LEU A 722 5.84 -10.23 22.39
C LEU A 722 5.24 -11.16 21.31
N ASP A 723 5.63 -12.45 21.25
CA ASP A 723 5.12 -13.46 20.30
C ASP A 723 4.99 -14.88 20.92
N SER A 724 4.61 -14.98 22.19
CA SER A 724 4.57 -16.28 22.89
C SER A 724 3.43 -17.19 22.41
N SER A 725 3.72 -18.47 22.14
CA SER A 725 2.73 -19.47 21.68
C SER A 725 1.63 -19.78 22.70
N ILE A 726 1.84 -19.51 24.01
CA ILE A 726 0.80 -19.67 25.04
C ILE A 726 -0.35 -18.66 24.89
N ASN A 727 -0.06 -17.50 24.28
CA ASN A 727 -1.05 -16.46 23.98
C ASN A 727 -2.00 -16.86 22.83
N ARG A 728 -1.82 -18.08 22.29
CA ARG A 728 -2.65 -18.68 21.23
C ARG A 728 -3.11 -20.10 21.58
N ILE A 729 -3.09 -20.45 22.88
CA ILE A 729 -3.48 -21.80 23.34
C ILE A 729 -4.91 -22.14 22.91
N LEU A 730 -5.82 -21.17 22.94
CA LEU A 730 -7.22 -21.28 22.51
C LEU A 730 -7.42 -20.56 21.15
N SER A 731 -6.76 -21.07 20.10
CA SER A 731 -6.87 -20.56 18.72
C SER A 731 -7.67 -21.51 17.81
N SER A 732 -8.14 -21.03 16.66
CA SER A 732 -8.97 -21.80 15.72
C SER A 732 -8.34 -23.13 15.32
N ARG A 733 -7.02 -23.15 15.06
CA ARG A 733 -6.25 -24.38 14.79
C ARG A 733 -6.34 -25.37 15.94
N ASN A 734 -6.12 -24.91 17.17
CA ASN A 734 -6.07 -25.78 18.34
C ASN A 734 -7.47 -26.29 18.74
N VAL A 735 -8.51 -25.46 18.56
CA VAL A 735 -9.91 -25.89 18.72
C VAL A 735 -10.25 -27.02 17.74
N MET A 736 -9.81 -26.91 16.49
CA MET A 736 -9.99 -27.99 15.50
C MET A 736 -9.20 -29.25 15.87
N LEU A 737 -7.96 -29.11 16.32
CA LEU A 737 -7.17 -30.24 16.81
C LEU A 737 -7.86 -30.99 17.95
N LEU A 738 -8.44 -30.26 18.92
CA LEU A 738 -9.17 -30.83 20.05
C LEU A 738 -10.54 -31.40 19.65
N ALA A 739 -11.11 -30.95 18.53
CA ALA A 739 -12.39 -31.43 18.02
C ALA A 739 -12.28 -32.74 17.22
N GLN A 740 -11.13 -32.98 16.57
CA GLN A 740 -10.88 -34.15 15.71
C GLN A 740 -11.15 -35.53 16.35
N PRO A 741 -10.81 -35.79 17.63
CA PRO A 741 -11.09 -37.08 18.28
C PRO A 741 -12.57 -37.33 18.59
N GLU A 742 -13.43 -36.30 18.46
CA GLU A 742 -14.86 -36.31 18.78
C GLU A 742 -15.24 -36.74 20.21
N LYS A 743 -14.26 -36.84 21.12
CA LYS A 743 -14.45 -37.21 22.53
C LYS A 743 -14.74 -35.98 23.39
N GLU A 744 -15.83 -36.04 24.16
CA GLU A 744 -16.22 -34.94 25.04
C GLU A 744 -15.28 -34.76 26.25
N GLU A 745 -14.69 -35.84 26.74
CA GLU A 745 -13.74 -35.85 27.86
C GLU A 745 -12.51 -34.96 27.62
N VAL A 746 -12.09 -34.81 26.36
CA VAL A 746 -10.95 -33.98 25.94
C VAL A 746 -11.15 -32.52 26.39
N TRP A 747 -12.35 -31.99 26.23
CA TRP A 747 -12.69 -30.60 26.54
C TRP A 747 -12.73 -30.35 28.05
N ILE A 748 -13.16 -31.35 28.83
CA ILE A 748 -13.14 -31.30 30.29
C ILE A 748 -11.69 -31.33 30.81
N VAL A 749 -10.87 -32.24 30.28
CA VAL A 749 -9.45 -32.35 30.65
C VAL A 749 -8.70 -31.07 30.30
N PHE A 750 -8.98 -30.50 29.12
CA PHE A 750 -8.36 -29.26 28.66
C PHE A 750 -8.79 -28.05 29.51
N GLY A 751 -10.09 -27.90 29.81
CA GLY A 751 -10.60 -26.84 30.68
C GLY A 751 -9.97 -26.88 32.08
N LYS A 752 -9.89 -28.08 32.69
CA LYS A 752 -9.20 -28.29 33.97
C LYS A 752 -7.71 -27.94 33.92
N PHE A 753 -7.06 -28.17 32.77
CA PHE A 753 -5.66 -27.82 32.60
C PHE A 753 -5.46 -26.30 32.46
N ILE A 754 -6.29 -25.61 31.68
CA ILE A 754 -6.27 -24.14 31.57
C ILE A 754 -6.49 -23.49 32.95
N ASN A 755 -7.45 -23.98 33.72
CA ASN A 755 -7.70 -23.55 35.10
C ASN A 755 -6.41 -23.61 35.96
N LYS A 756 -5.64 -24.70 35.83
CA LYS A 756 -4.35 -24.85 36.53
C LYS A 756 -3.28 -23.89 36.03
N LEU A 757 -3.23 -23.61 34.72
CA LEU A 757 -2.29 -22.62 34.15
C LEU A 757 -2.55 -21.23 34.71
N ILE A 758 -3.83 -20.85 34.82
CA ILE A 758 -4.26 -19.58 35.42
C ILE A 758 -3.90 -19.56 36.91
N LYS A 759 -4.26 -20.60 37.68
CA LYS A 759 -3.93 -20.70 39.12
C LYS A 759 -2.42 -20.66 39.41
N LYS A 760 -1.58 -21.03 38.45
CA LYS A 760 -0.12 -21.02 38.58
C LYS A 760 0.55 -19.79 37.95
N ASN A 761 -0.23 -18.79 37.50
CA ASN A 761 0.25 -17.56 36.86
C ASN A 761 1.17 -17.84 35.65
N VAL A 762 0.87 -18.92 34.91
CA VAL A 762 1.52 -19.27 33.64
C VAL A 762 0.73 -18.67 32.47
N LEU A 763 -0.60 -18.71 32.55
CA LEU A 763 -1.50 -18.06 31.60
C LEU A 763 -2.26 -16.96 32.34
N ASP A 764 -2.17 -15.75 31.84
CA ASP A 764 -2.93 -14.62 32.36
C ASP A 764 -4.42 -14.74 31.97
N ILE A 765 -5.31 -14.38 32.90
CA ILE A 765 -6.75 -14.55 32.69
C ILE A 765 -7.31 -13.51 31.71
N ASP A 766 -6.75 -12.30 31.66
CA ASP A 766 -7.17 -11.28 30.70
C ASP A 766 -6.77 -11.72 29.29
N ASN A 767 -5.54 -12.21 29.13
CA ASN A 767 -5.06 -12.81 27.88
C ASN A 767 -5.89 -14.04 27.44
N PHE A 768 -6.30 -14.90 28.39
CA PHE A 768 -7.19 -16.03 28.07
C PHE A 768 -8.58 -15.54 27.64
N SER A 769 -9.11 -14.50 28.28
CA SER A 769 -10.37 -13.87 27.92
C SER A 769 -10.33 -13.30 26.50
N ASP A 770 -9.25 -12.63 26.13
CA ASP A 770 -9.05 -12.12 24.77
C ASP A 770 -9.07 -13.24 23.72
N GLN A 771 -8.46 -14.40 24.02
CA GLN A 771 -8.52 -15.57 23.15
C GLN A 771 -9.95 -16.13 23.02
N CYS A 772 -10.72 -16.18 24.11
CA CYS A 772 -12.12 -16.61 24.09
C CYS A 772 -13.00 -15.68 23.25
N VAL A 773 -12.81 -14.36 23.40
CA VAL A 773 -13.52 -13.35 22.61
C VAL A 773 -13.15 -13.45 21.14
N ALA A 774 -11.88 -13.74 20.81
CA ALA A 774 -11.44 -13.94 19.43
C ALA A 774 -12.11 -15.16 18.78
N LEU A 775 -12.31 -16.24 19.52
CA LEU A 775 -13.06 -17.42 19.05
C LEU A 775 -14.56 -17.19 18.94
N PHE A 776 -15.14 -16.43 19.88
CA PHE A 776 -16.58 -16.10 19.87
C PHE A 776 -16.98 -15.33 18.61
N ARG A 777 -16.05 -14.55 18.04
CA ARG A 777 -16.27 -13.81 16.78
C ARG A 777 -16.30 -14.68 15.53
N GLN A 778 -16.01 -15.99 15.64
CA GLN A 778 -15.95 -16.91 14.52
C GLN A 778 -17.15 -17.87 14.54
N ASN A 779 -17.59 -18.32 13.36
CA ASN A 779 -18.66 -19.30 13.24
C ASN A 779 -18.13 -20.71 13.52
N TRP A 780 -18.72 -21.39 14.51
CA TRP A 780 -18.38 -22.77 14.86
C TRP A 780 -19.62 -23.68 14.76
N PRO A 781 -19.45 -24.95 14.37
CA PRO A 781 -20.53 -25.94 14.46
C PRO A 781 -21.10 -26.04 15.88
N VAL A 782 -22.42 -26.19 16.01
CA VAL A 782 -23.12 -26.34 17.31
C VAL A 782 -22.49 -27.39 18.23
N PRO A 783 -22.08 -28.58 17.74
CA PRO A 783 -21.43 -29.57 18.60
C PRO A 783 -20.13 -29.06 19.22
N ILE A 784 -19.39 -28.21 18.52
CA ILE A 784 -18.13 -27.62 18.97
C ILE A 784 -18.39 -26.49 19.95
N LEU A 785 -19.42 -25.67 19.73
CA LEU A 785 -19.86 -24.65 20.69
C LEU A 785 -20.27 -25.26 22.03
N LYS A 786 -21.09 -26.33 22.01
CA LYS A 786 -21.48 -27.05 23.24
C LYS A 786 -20.29 -27.64 23.98
N ARG A 787 -19.29 -28.16 23.26
CA ARG A 787 -18.03 -28.67 23.85
C ARG A 787 -17.14 -27.55 24.41
N LEU A 788 -17.05 -26.42 23.70
CA LEU A 788 -16.33 -25.22 24.17
C LEU A 788 -16.98 -24.63 25.43
N SER A 789 -18.32 -24.61 25.50
CA SER A 789 -19.05 -24.23 26.71
C SER A 789 -18.61 -25.07 27.91
N LYS A 790 -18.62 -26.40 27.79
CA LYS A 790 -18.17 -27.31 28.85
C LYS A 790 -16.70 -27.04 29.25
N CYS A 791 -15.82 -26.79 28.28
CA CYS A 791 -14.44 -26.41 28.55
C CYS A 791 -14.35 -25.12 29.37
N LEU A 792 -15.07 -24.06 28.98
CA LEU A 792 -15.06 -22.76 29.67
C LEU A 792 -15.65 -22.85 31.07
N MET A 793 -16.71 -23.63 31.27
CA MET A 793 -17.27 -23.89 32.60
C MET A 793 -16.22 -24.52 33.52
N GLU A 794 -15.44 -25.50 33.05
CA GLU A 794 -14.33 -26.09 33.82
C GLU A 794 -13.20 -25.09 34.11
N VAL A 795 -12.96 -24.10 33.23
CA VAL A 795 -11.99 -23.03 33.50
C VAL A 795 -12.45 -22.12 34.65
N ILE A 796 -13.74 -21.80 34.69
CA ILE A 796 -14.34 -20.89 35.68
C ILE A 796 -14.59 -21.59 37.02
N THR A 797 -14.78 -22.91 36.99
CA THR A 797 -15.05 -23.71 38.19
C THR A 797 -13.92 -23.54 39.19
N ASP A 798 -14.26 -23.16 40.43
CA ASP A 798 -13.29 -22.86 41.50
C ASP A 798 -12.32 -21.69 41.23
N PHE A 799 -12.59 -20.82 40.25
CA PHE A 799 -11.85 -19.57 40.06
C PHE A 799 -12.32 -18.51 41.07
N LYS A 800 -11.40 -18.07 41.94
CA LYS A 800 -11.61 -16.99 42.90
C LYS A 800 -10.99 -15.71 42.33
N ALA A 801 -11.82 -14.73 42.00
CA ALA A 801 -11.31 -13.43 41.57
C ALA A 801 -10.54 -12.76 42.71
N SER A 802 -9.42 -12.15 42.37
CA SER A 802 -8.56 -11.42 43.30
C SER A 802 -8.93 -9.93 43.35
N ASP A 803 -9.57 -9.41 42.31
CA ASP A 803 -9.92 -8.00 42.15
C ASP A 803 -11.20 -7.82 41.29
N GLU A 804 -11.71 -6.59 41.24
CA GLU A 804 -12.94 -6.25 40.49
C GLU A 804 -12.80 -6.55 38.98
N THR A 805 -11.58 -6.44 38.45
CA THR A 805 -11.25 -6.73 37.04
C THR A 805 -11.34 -8.22 36.72
N THR A 806 -10.74 -9.08 37.54
CA THR A 806 -10.81 -10.54 37.37
C THR A 806 -12.22 -11.08 37.64
N GLU A 807 -13.01 -10.42 38.48
CA GLU A 807 -14.42 -10.77 38.68
C GLU A 807 -15.25 -10.44 37.43
N LYS A 808 -15.01 -9.29 36.77
CA LYS A 808 -15.65 -8.95 35.48
C LYS A 808 -15.29 -9.95 34.38
N VAL A 809 -14.03 -10.37 34.32
CA VAL A 809 -13.57 -11.37 33.34
C VAL A 809 -14.21 -12.73 33.60
N LYS A 810 -14.36 -13.12 34.86
CA LYS A 810 -15.09 -14.33 35.25
C LYS A 810 -16.55 -14.29 34.77
N TYR A 811 -17.26 -13.18 34.96
CA TYR A 811 -18.62 -13.01 34.44
C TYR A 811 -18.68 -13.06 32.91
N LEU A 812 -17.72 -12.44 32.22
CA LEU A 812 -17.64 -12.47 30.75
C LEU A 812 -17.44 -13.90 30.24
N LEU A 813 -16.50 -14.65 30.80
CA LEU A 813 -16.26 -16.05 30.43
C LEU A 813 -17.48 -16.92 30.72
N GLY A 814 -18.19 -16.68 31.84
CA GLY A 814 -19.44 -17.36 32.17
C GLY A 814 -20.53 -17.09 31.15
N TRP A 815 -20.71 -15.82 30.78
CA TRP A 815 -21.65 -15.42 29.74
C TRP A 815 -21.32 -16.05 28.38
N ILE A 816 -20.05 -16.10 27.98
CA ILE A 816 -19.62 -16.78 26.75
C ILE A 816 -19.95 -18.28 26.82
N ALA A 817 -19.69 -18.93 27.95
CA ALA A 817 -19.97 -20.35 28.14
C ALA A 817 -21.47 -20.65 28.06
N GLU A 818 -22.31 -19.85 28.71
CA GLU A 818 -23.78 -19.97 28.64
C GLU A 818 -24.27 -19.75 27.20
N THR A 819 -23.80 -18.69 26.54
CA THR A 819 -24.17 -18.37 25.16
C THR A 819 -23.80 -19.51 24.20
N TYR A 820 -22.59 -20.09 24.33
CA TYR A 820 -22.19 -21.25 23.54
C TYR A 820 -23.05 -22.49 23.75
N ASN A 821 -23.67 -22.65 24.93
CA ASN A 821 -24.55 -23.77 25.22
C ASN A 821 -25.96 -23.56 24.62
N GLU A 822 -26.45 -22.32 24.62
CA GLU A 822 -27.80 -21.95 24.21
C GLU A 822 -27.95 -21.71 22.70
N ILE A 823 -26.85 -21.60 21.94
CA ILE A 823 -26.91 -21.45 20.48
C ILE A 823 -27.45 -22.72 19.83
N GLU A 824 -28.71 -22.65 19.39
CA GLU A 824 -29.37 -23.63 18.52
C GLU A 824 -29.55 -23.01 17.12
N PHE A 825 -28.96 -23.61 16.09
CA PHE A 825 -29.32 -23.27 14.71
C PHE A 825 -30.58 -24.06 14.34
N CYS A 826 -31.59 -23.40 13.76
CA CYS A 826 -32.76 -24.07 13.20
C CYS A 826 -32.33 -25.01 12.07
N ASP A 827 -32.44 -26.32 12.28
CA ASP A 827 -32.36 -27.38 11.25
C ASP A 827 -33.58 -27.35 10.32
N ASN A 828 -33.88 -26.20 9.71
CA ASN A 828 -34.91 -26.07 8.68
C ASN A 828 -34.30 -25.53 7.38
N TYR A 829 -33.40 -26.33 6.81
CA TYR A 829 -33.36 -26.57 5.37
C TYR A 829 -33.15 -28.07 5.17
N ASN A 830 -34.20 -28.83 5.48
CA ASN A 830 -34.42 -30.06 4.74
C ASN A 830 -34.49 -29.70 3.26
N SER A 831 -33.80 -30.49 2.44
CA SER A 831 -33.92 -30.50 0.99
C SER A 831 -35.39 -30.48 0.57
N ILE A 832 -35.78 -29.40 -0.11
CA ILE A 832 -36.98 -29.34 -0.96
C ILE A 832 -36.57 -29.94 -2.31
N ASP A 833 -37.29 -30.84 -2.98
CA ASP A 833 -38.68 -31.33 -2.84
C ASP A 833 -39.75 -30.36 -2.33
#